data_AF-A0A1U9ZSC0-F1
#
_entry.id   AF-A0A1U9ZSC0-F1
#
_cell.length_a   1.000
_cell.length_b   1.000
_cell.length_c   1.000
_cell.angle_alpha   90.00
_cell.angle_beta   90.00
_cell.angle_gamma   90.00
#
_symmetry.space_group_name_H-M   'P 1'
#
loop_
_entity.id
_entity.type
_entity.pdbx_description
1 polymer ?
#
loop_
_entity_poly.entity_id
_entity_poly.type
_entity_poly.pdbx_seq_one_letter_code
_entity_poly.pdbx_strand_id
1 'polypeptide(L)'
;MLAVFSGPDAAGLGPYEQRHELAAAVRHAATSTGKSIELRILHYGTTRDSLRRTIEEYPGWDVLHLAGHGTAGRLVLERPDGSPDPISMEDLTELLLPTRGRLKLAVLVSCDRGNGVAVSALQELGLAKAAEQLPSGPHDVVEPGRGKAVELAVRLADELDVAAVATRYPVSDEYAGALARELYSRLLGWGMPLREAFGSAVAEASRPVSSTRPPLSAGAAMLIGARGAKLRLMPPRGELVHEPFRSRLGSPPPKPLRFVGRTDVLGEVSRALAAASKRCAVMLTGGTGVGKTACALELIHHQADAFSRIAWWSAPRPATEADIVDVPAQLAGAWQDRLGLPLVRAMSNERELRRLLPRLSDALRKQRLLLVLDGAETLLSADGTWLDERCRMLIEAIGSHGGESRLLMTSRRALDALPGLEMDTVRVGPLGVAESVMLAARLPNLRPPLLGARPEACPQPKAPVSGAELAWLLEEAQGNPRLLELAAEGVAEPEDLPAGDGYFLLGHGGDRSEEATTKLLRRWTGEIVARLEPLPRRLLALLSRARDADRSPAVLEPLWDRLGTGSRLKSVANSLILANLADIVTGDDGAMALRLLPELPTAAGDEPRDDDVLLADHWLRIHAEALRRDGEGAKPNAVRAGLAAVPYLVRRGRWAEAGRVLAQAVRLDDSPGMTRLALDYLSLAPDGADGGRINATILLIRTNEQARSDPDLAGDLLRHALHQVREEGDEEIRAELTGELIDLLARYRSPGEALPWAVGAVHQVESERLRLAAEARRLRLLTAMRRHHEVQELARVLVPEHDPVPVELERSYEEILQAARSSALAWERWSTAIAWTHRMSRHRQHQGVQPWALALIKMADWVPLFRLGRLSKAERLLDECQHVFMAHRALPELRLAVSARAEICARLARPDEAAMYEEIALRIGYDAYNDAEDIARHHHNLAGHLRDAGRPRLEVVAHRLAAAMLYSAADCPHQLGAVVRALAENLSEGGAPLPRDPHLLVVPVEHGAGMRFTSLFSTLVPAEQKRVALLKGVLDAVGQVAARERMAPAAFWTWDPSGPIGAASAGDAAHGAVSFIGLDEQTDWTPLAEALRRVVHGERDERELATGLDKIDRDIVGAVLRGL
;
A
#
# COMPACT_ATOMS: atom_id res chain seq x y z
N MET A 1 -15.60 14.94 -26.75
CA MET A 1 -15.77 14.16 -27.99
C MET A 1 -16.10 12.73 -27.63
N LEU A 2 -17.18 12.19 -28.21
CA LEU A 2 -17.60 10.80 -28.06
C LEU A 2 -17.28 10.04 -29.35
N ALA A 3 -16.59 8.92 -29.26
CA ALA A 3 -16.32 8.03 -30.37
C ALA A 3 -16.92 6.65 -30.10
N VAL A 4 -17.72 6.13 -31.03
CA VAL A 4 -18.38 4.83 -30.92
C VAL A 4 -17.94 3.98 -32.10
N PHE A 5 -17.38 2.82 -31.78
CA PHE A 5 -16.90 1.85 -32.76
C PHE A 5 -17.83 0.64 -32.71
N SER A 6 -18.21 0.12 -33.89
CA SER A 6 -19.00 -1.11 -34.00
C SER A 6 -18.28 -2.29 -33.36
N GLY A 7 -19.02 -3.14 -32.65
CA GLY A 7 -18.53 -4.42 -32.14
C GLY A 7 -18.19 -5.42 -33.26
N PRO A 8 -17.63 -6.60 -32.88
CA PRO A 8 -17.19 -7.62 -33.83
C PRO A 8 -18.29 -8.05 -34.82
N ASP A 9 -17.99 -8.06 -36.12
CA ASP A 9 -18.70 -8.87 -37.12
C ASP A 9 -17.84 -10.10 -37.43
N ALA A 10 -18.46 -11.25 -37.72
CA ALA A 10 -17.85 -12.59 -37.73
C ALA A 10 -16.72 -12.82 -38.79
N ALA A 11 -16.25 -11.76 -39.46
CA ALA A 11 -15.26 -11.82 -40.53
C ALA A 11 -14.33 -10.58 -40.63
N GLY A 12 -14.25 -9.73 -39.60
CA GLY A 12 -13.56 -8.44 -39.67
C GLY A 12 -12.34 -8.31 -38.75
N LEU A 13 -11.22 -7.84 -39.30
CA LEU A 13 -10.18 -7.15 -38.53
C LEU A 13 -10.81 -5.84 -38.00
N GLY A 14 -11.10 -5.75 -36.70
CA GLY A 14 -11.80 -4.60 -36.12
C GLY A 14 -11.03 -3.26 -36.24
N PRO A 15 -11.70 -2.11 -36.02
CA PRO A 15 -11.20 -0.75 -36.33
C PRO A 15 -10.14 -0.24 -35.35
N TYR A 16 -9.17 -1.06 -34.95
CA TYR A 16 -8.11 -0.69 -34.02
C TYR A 16 -7.29 0.50 -34.52
N GLU A 17 -6.92 0.52 -35.80
CA GLU A 17 -6.07 1.56 -36.37
C GLU A 17 -6.73 2.93 -36.30
N GLN A 18 -7.98 3.00 -36.75
CA GLN A 18 -8.78 4.20 -36.68
C GLN A 18 -8.96 4.69 -35.23
N ARG A 19 -9.16 3.77 -34.27
CA ARG A 19 -9.23 4.12 -32.83
C ARG A 19 -7.93 4.74 -32.32
N HIS A 20 -6.80 4.12 -32.65
CA HIS A 20 -5.49 4.56 -32.19
C HIS A 20 -5.11 5.91 -32.81
N GLU A 21 -5.27 6.06 -34.12
CA GLU A 21 -5.02 7.31 -34.84
C GLU A 21 -5.92 8.46 -34.35
N LEU A 22 -7.20 8.17 -34.08
CA LEU A 22 -8.11 9.15 -33.51
C LEU A 22 -7.62 9.63 -32.12
N ALA A 23 -7.28 8.70 -31.24
CA ALA A 23 -6.79 9.01 -29.90
C ALA A 23 -5.47 9.80 -29.95
N ALA A 24 -4.55 9.40 -30.84
CA ALA A 24 -3.28 10.07 -31.06
C ALA A 24 -3.48 11.49 -31.60
N ALA A 25 -4.38 11.68 -32.57
CA ALA A 25 -4.68 12.99 -33.16
C ALA A 25 -5.27 13.96 -32.15
N VAL A 26 -6.25 13.52 -31.36
CA VAL A 26 -6.86 14.35 -30.31
C VAL A 26 -5.84 14.69 -29.22
N ARG A 27 -5.02 13.72 -28.82
CA ARG A 27 -3.95 13.92 -27.84
C ARG A 27 -2.93 14.93 -28.34
N HIS A 28 -2.46 14.78 -29.57
CA HIS A 28 -1.53 15.71 -30.20
C HIS A 28 -2.13 17.11 -30.30
N ALA A 29 -3.40 17.24 -30.72
CA ALA A 29 -4.08 18.52 -30.79
C ALA A 29 -4.16 19.19 -29.40
N ALA A 30 -4.49 18.44 -28.35
CA ALA A 30 -4.56 18.96 -26.99
C ALA A 30 -3.19 19.38 -26.43
N THR A 31 -2.17 18.53 -26.55
CA THR A 31 -0.84 18.78 -25.98
C THR A 31 -0.05 19.83 -26.73
N SER A 32 -0.08 19.83 -28.07
CA SER A 32 0.65 20.81 -28.88
C SER A 32 0.07 22.23 -28.81
N THR A 33 -1.21 22.37 -28.48
CA THR A 33 -1.91 23.67 -28.46
C THR A 33 -2.43 24.10 -27.09
N GLY A 34 -2.23 23.30 -26.03
CA GLY A 34 -2.66 23.61 -24.66
C GLY A 34 -4.18 23.68 -24.50
N LYS A 35 -4.91 22.84 -25.25
CA LYS A 35 -6.37 22.82 -25.29
C LYS A 35 -6.93 21.66 -24.46
N SER A 36 -7.95 21.96 -23.66
CA SER A 36 -8.68 20.95 -22.90
C SER A 36 -9.71 20.28 -23.81
N ILE A 37 -9.46 19.01 -24.11
CA ILE A 37 -10.33 18.17 -24.93
C ILE A 37 -10.63 16.90 -24.14
N GLU A 38 -11.91 16.60 -23.93
CA GLU A 38 -12.33 15.29 -23.42
C GLU A 38 -12.53 14.32 -24.59
N LEU A 39 -11.94 13.13 -24.51
CA LEU A 39 -12.16 12.04 -25.47
C LEU A 39 -12.65 10.80 -24.72
N ARG A 40 -13.82 10.28 -25.14
CA ARG A 40 -14.37 8.99 -24.69
C ARG A 40 -14.57 8.07 -25.89
N ILE A 41 -14.05 6.85 -25.77
CA ILE A 41 -14.14 5.81 -26.81
C ILE A 41 -14.99 4.67 -26.25
N LEU A 42 -16.05 4.31 -26.98
CA LEU A 42 -16.93 3.17 -26.71
C LEU A 42 -16.72 2.11 -27.80
N HIS A 43 -16.48 0.87 -27.40
CA HIS A 43 -16.31 -0.27 -28.31
C HIS A 43 -16.85 -1.56 -27.66
N TYR A 44 -15.98 -2.38 -27.05
CA TYR A 44 -16.36 -3.59 -26.34
C TYR A 44 -17.19 -3.28 -25.09
N GLY A 45 -18.23 -4.07 -24.82
CA GLY A 45 -19.13 -3.89 -23.68
C GLY A 45 -20.14 -2.75 -23.81
N THR A 46 -20.20 -2.08 -24.97
CA THR A 46 -21.12 -0.95 -25.19
C THR A 46 -22.54 -1.46 -25.44
N THR A 47 -23.47 -1.12 -24.54
CA THR A 47 -24.89 -1.46 -24.69
C THR A 47 -25.71 -0.23 -25.12
N ARG A 48 -26.95 -0.43 -25.59
CA ARG A 48 -27.86 0.70 -25.85
C ARG A 48 -28.04 1.59 -24.62
N ASP A 49 -28.13 0.98 -23.43
CA ASP A 49 -28.30 1.71 -22.17
C ASP A 49 -27.05 2.48 -21.77
N SER A 50 -25.85 1.90 -21.91
CA SER A 50 -24.61 2.62 -21.61
C SER A 50 -24.34 3.75 -22.60
N LEU A 51 -24.65 3.55 -23.88
CA LEU A 51 -24.59 4.58 -24.90
C LEU A 51 -25.58 5.72 -24.59
N ARG A 52 -26.85 5.39 -24.26
CA ARG A 52 -27.88 6.36 -23.86
C ARG A 52 -27.44 7.18 -22.65
N ARG A 53 -27.00 6.53 -21.57
CA ARG A 53 -26.49 7.22 -20.37
C ARG A 53 -25.35 8.16 -20.71
N THR A 54 -24.39 7.71 -21.53
CA THR A 54 -23.26 8.53 -21.97
C THR A 54 -23.73 9.75 -22.75
N ILE A 55 -24.68 9.59 -23.65
CA ILE A 55 -25.27 10.68 -24.46
C ILE A 55 -26.00 11.71 -23.59
N GLU A 56 -26.70 11.26 -22.56
CA GLU A 56 -27.49 12.11 -21.66
C GLU A 56 -26.66 12.88 -20.62
N GLU A 57 -25.34 12.60 -20.51
CA GLU A 57 -24.43 13.32 -19.61
C GLU A 57 -24.46 14.84 -19.83
N TYR A 58 -24.28 15.60 -18.74
CA TYR A 58 -24.18 17.06 -18.76
C TYR A 58 -22.73 17.47 -18.47
N PRO A 59 -22.13 18.40 -19.26
CA PRO A 59 -22.75 19.28 -20.26
C PRO A 59 -23.01 18.64 -21.65
N GLY A 60 -22.62 17.39 -21.87
CA GLY A 60 -22.86 16.64 -23.10
C GLY A 60 -21.69 16.71 -24.10
N TRP A 61 -21.92 16.26 -25.34
CA TRP A 61 -20.87 16.05 -26.34
C TRP A 61 -20.99 16.98 -27.54
N ASP A 62 -19.91 17.71 -27.88
CA ASP A 62 -19.85 18.56 -29.07
C ASP A 62 -19.62 17.80 -30.38
N VAL A 63 -18.92 16.65 -30.30
CA VAL A 63 -18.46 15.87 -31.45
C VAL A 63 -18.77 14.39 -31.23
N LEU A 64 -19.40 13.77 -32.23
CA LEU A 64 -19.66 12.34 -32.31
C LEU A 64 -18.86 11.74 -33.48
N HIS A 65 -18.09 10.68 -33.22
CA HIS A 65 -17.39 9.90 -34.25
C HIS A 65 -17.96 8.49 -34.26
N LEU A 66 -18.63 8.09 -35.34
CA LEU A 66 -19.14 6.74 -35.54
C LEU A 66 -18.30 6.02 -36.58
N ALA A 67 -17.80 4.85 -36.21
CA ALA A 67 -16.97 4.01 -37.07
C ALA A 67 -17.49 2.57 -37.09
N GLY A 68 -17.63 1.99 -38.28
CA GLY A 68 -18.14 0.63 -38.45
C GLY A 68 -18.03 0.11 -39.88
N HIS A 69 -18.43 -1.14 -40.08
CA HIS A 69 -18.36 -1.80 -41.39
C HIS A 69 -19.54 -1.41 -42.29
N GLY A 70 -19.26 -1.09 -43.54
CA GLY A 70 -20.20 -0.40 -44.44
C GLY A 70 -21.33 -1.20 -45.07
N THR A 71 -21.39 -2.51 -44.86
CA THR A 71 -22.21 -3.40 -45.70
C THR A 71 -23.67 -3.54 -45.21
N ALA A 72 -23.96 -3.31 -43.93
CA ALA A 72 -25.30 -3.59 -43.38
C ALA A 72 -26.19 -2.35 -43.15
N GLY A 73 -25.64 -1.13 -43.06
CA GLY A 73 -26.41 0.01 -42.54
C GLY A 73 -26.91 -0.20 -41.11
N ARG A 74 -26.11 -0.91 -40.32
CA ARG A 74 -26.37 -1.21 -38.91
C ARG A 74 -25.08 -0.98 -38.14
N LEU A 75 -25.19 -0.46 -36.93
CA LEU A 75 -24.09 -0.45 -35.96
C LEU A 75 -24.29 -1.69 -35.08
N VAL A 76 -23.22 -2.40 -34.71
CA VAL A 76 -23.33 -3.53 -33.78
C VAL A 76 -22.88 -3.06 -32.40
N LEU A 77 -23.79 -3.09 -31.43
CA LEU A 77 -23.50 -2.90 -30.01
C LEU A 77 -23.50 -4.28 -29.32
N GLU A 78 -23.51 -4.30 -27.99
CA GLU A 78 -23.66 -5.50 -27.18
C GLU A 78 -24.98 -5.45 -26.36
N ARG A 79 -25.59 -6.61 -26.14
CA ARG A 79 -26.67 -6.78 -25.16
C ARG A 79 -26.09 -6.83 -23.74
N PRO A 80 -26.91 -6.73 -22.67
CA PRO A 80 -26.44 -6.86 -21.29
C PRO A 80 -25.72 -8.18 -20.96
N ASP A 81 -25.95 -9.23 -21.76
CA ASP A 81 -25.28 -10.54 -21.69
C ASP A 81 -24.02 -10.63 -22.57
N GLY A 82 -23.66 -9.56 -23.28
CA GLY A 82 -22.51 -9.47 -24.19
C GLY A 82 -22.69 -10.16 -25.55
N SER A 83 -23.91 -10.56 -25.90
CA SER A 83 -24.22 -11.01 -27.27
C SER A 83 -24.34 -9.81 -28.23
N PRO A 84 -24.07 -9.97 -29.55
CA PRO A 84 -24.21 -8.88 -30.51
C PRO A 84 -25.62 -8.28 -30.57
N ASP A 85 -25.71 -6.96 -30.58
CA ASP A 85 -26.94 -6.18 -30.69
C ASP A 85 -26.91 -5.26 -31.92
N PRO A 86 -27.36 -5.74 -33.10
CA PRO A 86 -27.43 -4.89 -34.28
C PRO A 86 -28.51 -3.81 -34.10
N ILE A 87 -28.09 -2.54 -34.11
CA ILE A 87 -28.98 -1.36 -34.07
C ILE A 87 -29.15 -0.80 -35.49
N SER A 88 -30.38 -0.49 -35.87
CA SER A 88 -30.69 0.14 -37.16
C SER A 88 -30.27 1.62 -37.15
N MET A 89 -30.15 2.24 -38.32
CA MET A 89 -29.87 3.68 -38.41
C MET A 89 -30.99 4.52 -37.77
N GLU A 90 -32.24 4.07 -37.87
CA GLU A 90 -33.42 4.72 -37.26
C GLU A 90 -33.34 4.74 -35.75
N ASP A 91 -33.14 3.56 -35.15
CA ASP A 91 -33.00 3.43 -33.70
C ASP A 91 -31.78 4.21 -33.18
N LEU A 92 -30.70 4.27 -33.96
CA LEU A 92 -29.50 5.03 -33.58
C LEU A 92 -29.76 6.54 -33.61
N THR A 93 -30.47 7.06 -34.62
CA THR A 93 -30.88 8.47 -34.66
C THR A 93 -31.80 8.79 -33.49
N GLU A 94 -32.78 7.94 -33.18
CA GLU A 94 -33.67 8.11 -32.03
C GLU A 94 -32.89 8.16 -30.70
N LEU A 95 -31.92 7.26 -30.53
CA LEU A 95 -31.06 7.20 -29.35
C LEU A 95 -30.19 8.47 -29.20
N LEU A 96 -29.85 9.13 -30.32
CA LEU A 96 -29.06 10.36 -30.36
C LEU A 96 -29.90 11.65 -30.23
N LEU A 97 -31.24 11.59 -30.30
CA LEU A 97 -32.13 12.76 -30.16
C LEU A 97 -31.85 13.64 -28.94
N PRO A 98 -31.48 13.12 -27.74
CA PRO A 98 -31.15 13.95 -26.59
C PRO A 98 -29.97 14.91 -26.82
N THR A 99 -29.14 14.66 -27.84
CA THR A 99 -28.01 15.53 -28.21
C THR A 99 -28.41 16.72 -29.08
N ARG A 100 -29.67 16.80 -29.53
CA ARG A 100 -30.17 17.87 -30.41
C ARG A 100 -29.89 19.25 -29.81
N GLY A 101 -29.29 20.12 -30.61
CA GLY A 101 -28.88 21.47 -30.19
C GLY A 101 -27.56 21.54 -29.39
N ARG A 102 -27.03 20.42 -28.88
CA ARG A 102 -25.73 20.33 -28.19
C ARG A 102 -24.63 19.81 -29.12
N LEU A 103 -24.92 18.72 -29.83
CA LEU A 103 -24.00 18.14 -30.81
C LEU A 103 -23.80 19.14 -31.94
N LYS A 104 -22.56 19.30 -32.38
CA LYS A 104 -22.18 20.26 -33.43
C LYS A 104 -21.68 19.55 -34.68
N LEU A 105 -20.96 18.44 -34.50
CA LEU A 105 -20.35 17.66 -35.58
C LEU A 105 -20.56 16.16 -35.35
N ALA A 106 -21.06 15.47 -36.39
CA ALA A 106 -21.05 14.01 -36.50
C ALA A 106 -20.08 13.59 -37.61
N VAL A 107 -19.21 12.62 -37.35
CA VAL A 107 -18.30 12.04 -38.35
C VAL A 107 -18.59 10.55 -38.47
N LEU A 108 -19.07 10.13 -39.63
CA LEU A 108 -19.48 8.77 -39.94
C LEU A 108 -18.49 8.17 -40.93
N VAL A 109 -17.65 7.26 -40.48
CA VAL A 109 -16.68 6.60 -41.36
C VAL A 109 -17.02 5.13 -41.48
N SER A 110 -17.28 4.72 -42.71
CA SER A 110 -17.51 3.32 -43.07
C SER A 110 -16.20 2.71 -43.55
N CYS A 111 -15.69 1.68 -42.87
CA CYS A 111 -14.48 0.96 -43.28
C CYS A 111 -14.80 -0.36 -43.99
N ASP A 112 -13.93 -0.78 -44.91
CA ASP A 112 -13.97 -2.10 -45.56
C ASP A 112 -13.60 -3.21 -44.56
N ARG A 113 -13.93 -4.47 -44.86
CA ARG A 113 -13.43 -5.62 -44.07
C ARG A 113 -11.90 -5.62 -44.19
N GLY A 114 -11.18 -5.45 -43.08
CA GLY A 114 -9.75 -5.08 -43.05
C GLY A 114 -8.73 -5.99 -43.74
N ASN A 115 -9.13 -7.01 -44.49
CA ASN A 115 -8.24 -7.91 -45.25
C ASN A 115 -7.59 -7.25 -46.47
N GLY A 116 -8.13 -6.15 -47.02
CA GLY A 116 -7.62 -5.53 -48.26
C GLY A 116 -6.15 -5.09 -48.17
N VAL A 117 -5.71 -4.62 -46.99
CA VAL A 117 -4.31 -4.26 -46.74
C VAL A 117 -3.41 -5.50 -46.79
N ALA A 118 -3.82 -6.58 -46.14
CA ALA A 118 -3.07 -7.83 -46.13
C ALA A 118 -3.02 -8.48 -47.52
N VAL A 119 -4.12 -8.45 -48.28
CA VAL A 119 -4.17 -8.96 -49.67
C VAL A 119 -3.20 -8.20 -50.57
N SER A 120 -3.21 -6.86 -50.55
CA SER A 120 -2.28 -6.06 -51.36
C SER A 120 -0.83 -6.31 -50.95
N ALA A 121 -0.55 -6.33 -49.66
CA ALA A 121 0.78 -6.60 -49.14
C ALA A 121 1.32 -7.98 -49.55
N LEU A 122 0.50 -9.03 -49.48
CA LEU A 122 0.90 -10.37 -49.94
C LEU A 122 1.16 -10.41 -51.45
N GLN A 123 0.37 -9.69 -52.25
CA GLN A 123 0.61 -9.56 -53.69
C GLN A 123 1.93 -8.83 -53.99
N GLU A 124 2.23 -7.74 -53.26
CA GLU A 124 3.48 -6.99 -53.38
C GLU A 124 4.72 -7.83 -52.99
N LEU A 125 4.54 -8.78 -52.06
CA LEU A 125 5.56 -9.77 -51.69
C LEU A 125 5.69 -10.94 -52.68
N GLY A 126 4.90 -10.98 -53.76
CA GLY A 126 4.89 -12.07 -54.73
C GLY A 126 4.17 -13.34 -54.26
N LEU A 127 3.39 -13.26 -53.17
CA LEU A 127 2.66 -14.37 -52.54
C LEU A 127 1.19 -14.41 -52.97
N ALA A 128 0.92 -14.39 -54.28
CA ALA A 128 -0.44 -14.32 -54.82
C ALA A 128 -1.36 -15.45 -54.33
N LYS A 129 -0.84 -16.69 -54.22
CA LYS A 129 -1.61 -17.84 -53.70
C LYS A 129 -2.04 -17.65 -52.24
N ALA A 130 -1.21 -17.02 -51.40
CA ALA A 130 -1.56 -16.72 -50.02
C ALA A 130 -2.64 -15.63 -49.96
N ALA A 131 -2.56 -14.63 -50.85
CA ALA A 131 -3.56 -13.57 -50.97
C ALA A 131 -4.94 -14.11 -51.39
N GLU A 132 -4.98 -15.11 -52.29
CA GLU A 132 -6.20 -15.79 -52.74
C GLU A 132 -6.89 -16.61 -51.63
N GLN A 133 -6.11 -17.08 -50.63
CA GLN A 133 -6.64 -17.87 -49.52
C GLN A 133 -7.26 -17.05 -48.38
N LEU A 134 -6.94 -15.75 -48.30
CA LEU A 134 -7.58 -14.88 -47.32
C LEU A 134 -9.08 -14.77 -47.64
N PRO A 135 -9.96 -14.78 -46.63
CA PRO A 135 -11.40 -14.60 -46.85
C PRO A 135 -11.63 -13.28 -47.59
N SER A 136 -11.84 -13.38 -48.89
CA SER A 136 -12.52 -12.35 -49.66
C SER A 136 -13.95 -12.50 -49.21
N GLY A 137 -14.49 -11.53 -48.47
CA GLY A 137 -15.93 -11.47 -48.23
C GLY A 137 -16.64 -11.66 -49.58
N PRO A 138 -17.83 -12.29 -49.63
CA PRO A 138 -18.44 -12.68 -50.88
C PRO A 138 -18.32 -11.53 -51.88
N HIS A 139 -17.60 -11.80 -52.97
CA HIS A 139 -17.78 -11.12 -54.24
C HIS A 139 -19.19 -11.46 -54.77
N ASP A 140 -20.21 -11.33 -53.94
CA ASP A 140 -21.50 -11.04 -54.49
C ASP A 140 -21.31 -9.69 -55.15
N VAL A 141 -21.66 -9.68 -56.42
CA VAL A 141 -22.11 -8.49 -57.14
C VAL A 141 -23.32 -7.95 -56.36
N VAL A 142 -23.08 -7.44 -55.15
CA VAL A 142 -24.05 -6.63 -54.43
C VAL A 142 -24.04 -5.35 -55.23
N GLU A 143 -25.17 -5.02 -55.84
CA GLU A 143 -25.40 -3.70 -56.41
C GLU A 143 -24.78 -2.66 -55.47
N PRO A 144 -24.04 -1.65 -55.99
CA PRO A 144 -23.37 -0.67 -55.15
C PRO A 144 -24.41 -0.08 -54.21
N GLY A 145 -24.38 -0.51 -52.94
CA GLY A 145 -25.29 -0.08 -51.91
C GLY A 145 -25.03 1.40 -51.68
N ARG A 146 -25.70 2.25 -52.46
CA ARG A 146 -25.55 3.70 -52.45
C ARG A 146 -25.76 4.19 -51.01
N GLY A 147 -24.68 4.64 -50.38
CA GLY A 147 -24.72 5.72 -49.40
C GLY A 147 -25.51 5.52 -48.11
N LYS A 148 -25.61 4.33 -47.51
CA LYS A 148 -26.30 4.20 -46.19
C LYS A 148 -25.65 5.04 -45.06
N ALA A 149 -24.34 5.22 -45.07
CA ALA A 149 -23.66 6.16 -44.17
C ALA A 149 -23.99 7.62 -44.52
N VAL A 150 -24.15 7.94 -45.80
CA VAL A 150 -24.60 9.26 -46.28
C VAL A 150 -26.06 9.50 -45.88
N GLU A 151 -26.94 8.51 -45.97
CA GLU A 151 -28.34 8.58 -45.54
C GLU A 151 -28.44 8.89 -44.05
N LEU A 152 -27.69 8.18 -43.20
CA LEU A 152 -27.61 8.50 -41.78
C LEU A 152 -27.04 9.91 -41.56
N ALA A 153 -26.00 10.34 -42.29
CA ALA A 153 -25.47 11.69 -42.15
C ALA A 153 -26.49 12.78 -42.52
N VAL A 154 -27.26 12.58 -43.58
CA VAL A 154 -28.35 13.49 -43.97
C VAL A 154 -29.41 13.52 -42.87
N ARG A 155 -29.85 12.36 -42.38
CA ARG A 155 -30.86 12.27 -41.31
C ARG A 155 -30.39 12.91 -40.01
N LEU A 156 -29.14 12.66 -39.57
CA LEU A 156 -28.56 13.30 -38.40
C LEU A 156 -28.44 14.83 -38.59
N ALA A 157 -28.01 15.28 -39.78
CA ALA A 157 -27.91 16.71 -40.07
C ALA A 157 -29.27 17.41 -40.00
N ASP A 158 -30.34 16.76 -40.48
CA ASP A 158 -31.69 17.32 -40.49
C ASP A 158 -32.37 17.23 -39.11
N GLU A 159 -32.32 16.07 -38.44
CA GLU A 159 -33.05 15.85 -37.18
C GLU A 159 -32.34 16.44 -35.96
N LEU A 160 -31.00 16.39 -35.91
CA LEU A 160 -30.21 16.88 -34.78
C LEU A 160 -29.67 18.30 -34.98
N ASP A 161 -29.83 18.87 -36.19
CA ASP A 161 -29.22 20.13 -36.63
C ASP A 161 -27.70 20.12 -36.39
N VAL A 162 -26.97 19.24 -37.09
CA VAL A 162 -25.51 19.08 -36.97
C VAL A 162 -24.82 19.19 -38.31
N ALA A 163 -23.53 19.53 -38.30
CA ALA A 163 -22.68 19.27 -39.46
C ALA A 163 -22.32 17.78 -39.48
N ALA A 164 -22.42 17.11 -40.63
CA ALA A 164 -22.10 15.70 -40.75
C ALA A 164 -21.01 15.47 -41.79
N VAL A 165 -19.97 14.69 -41.45
CA VAL A 165 -18.98 14.18 -42.41
C VAL A 165 -19.27 12.69 -42.62
N ALA A 166 -19.38 12.24 -43.87
CA ALA A 166 -19.62 10.83 -44.17
C ALA A 166 -18.82 10.32 -45.37
N THR A 167 -18.47 9.03 -45.40
CA THR A 167 -17.90 8.39 -46.59
C THR A 167 -18.99 7.83 -47.51
N ARG A 168 -18.82 7.99 -48.82
CA ARG A 168 -19.77 7.52 -49.86
C ARG A 168 -19.80 6.00 -50.01
N TYR A 169 -18.65 5.37 -49.77
CA TYR A 169 -18.40 3.94 -49.85
C TYR A 169 -17.42 3.54 -48.74
N PRO A 170 -17.30 2.24 -48.43
CA PRO A 170 -16.29 1.74 -47.50
C PRO A 170 -14.88 2.16 -47.91
N VAL A 171 -14.09 2.68 -46.96
CA VAL A 171 -12.69 3.09 -47.16
C VAL A 171 -11.75 2.19 -46.36
N SER A 172 -10.45 2.24 -46.64
CA SER A 172 -9.47 1.56 -45.80
C SER A 172 -9.37 2.22 -44.41
N ASP A 173 -9.00 1.42 -43.41
CA ASP A 173 -8.72 1.91 -42.05
C ASP A 173 -7.60 2.97 -42.04
N GLU A 174 -6.61 2.84 -42.93
CA GLU A 174 -5.50 3.79 -43.03
C GLU A 174 -5.99 5.16 -43.56
N TYR A 175 -6.84 5.17 -44.59
CA TYR A 175 -7.46 6.42 -45.07
C TYR A 175 -8.38 7.02 -44.01
N ALA A 176 -9.20 6.20 -43.34
CA ALA A 176 -10.08 6.63 -42.26
C ALA A 176 -9.31 7.28 -41.10
N GLY A 177 -8.22 6.64 -40.67
CA GLY A 177 -7.31 7.15 -39.64
C GLY A 177 -6.62 8.45 -40.07
N ALA A 178 -6.08 8.50 -41.29
CA ALA A 178 -5.47 9.71 -41.84
C ALA A 178 -6.47 10.87 -41.94
N LEU A 179 -7.69 10.61 -42.42
CA LEU A 179 -8.76 11.61 -42.50
C LEU A 179 -9.11 12.15 -41.11
N ALA A 180 -9.28 11.29 -40.12
CA ALA A 180 -9.52 11.69 -38.73
C ALA A 180 -8.37 12.54 -38.18
N ARG A 181 -7.13 12.08 -38.37
CA ARG A 181 -5.93 12.78 -37.90
C ARG A 181 -5.83 14.19 -38.47
N GLU A 182 -5.94 14.31 -39.78
CA GLU A 182 -5.82 15.60 -40.48
C GLU A 182 -7.01 16.53 -40.16
N LEU A 183 -8.23 15.99 -40.07
CA LEU A 183 -9.44 16.75 -39.76
C LEU A 183 -9.40 17.30 -38.33
N TYR A 184 -9.18 16.46 -37.32
CA TYR A 184 -9.22 16.87 -35.92
C TYR A 184 -8.03 17.75 -35.53
N SER A 185 -6.85 17.53 -36.10
CA SER A 185 -5.70 18.40 -35.85
C SER A 185 -5.96 19.83 -36.31
N ARG A 186 -6.57 20.02 -37.49
CA ARG A 186 -6.95 21.35 -38.02
C ARG A 186 -8.14 21.95 -37.27
N LEU A 187 -9.16 21.15 -37.01
CA LEU A 187 -10.41 21.61 -36.41
C LEU A 187 -10.24 21.93 -34.93
N LEU A 188 -9.74 20.97 -34.14
CA LEU A 188 -9.59 21.12 -32.69
C LEU A 188 -8.28 21.81 -32.32
N GLY A 189 -7.17 21.46 -32.98
CA GLY A 189 -5.85 22.03 -32.73
C GLY A 189 -5.71 23.45 -33.27
N TRP A 190 -5.87 23.66 -34.58
CA TRP A 190 -5.69 24.99 -35.19
C TRP A 190 -6.94 25.88 -35.17
N GLY A 191 -8.12 25.33 -34.82
CA GLY A 191 -9.37 26.11 -34.78
C GLY A 191 -9.85 26.55 -36.17
N MET A 192 -9.45 25.83 -37.23
CA MET A 192 -9.87 26.12 -38.60
C MET A 192 -11.38 25.91 -38.77
N PRO A 193 -12.06 26.70 -39.61
CA PRO A 193 -13.43 26.42 -40.03
C PRO A 193 -13.56 25.00 -40.60
N LEU A 194 -14.66 24.30 -40.28
CA LEU A 194 -14.87 22.91 -40.69
C LEU A 194 -14.72 22.71 -42.20
N ARG A 195 -15.25 23.61 -43.03
CA ARG A 195 -15.14 23.52 -44.49
C ARG A 195 -13.69 23.53 -44.99
N GLU A 196 -12.86 24.40 -44.43
CA GLU A 196 -11.44 24.52 -44.79
C GLU A 196 -10.66 23.32 -44.26
N ALA A 197 -10.88 22.96 -42.99
CA ALA A 197 -10.26 21.79 -42.36
C ALA A 197 -10.59 20.50 -43.13
N PHE A 198 -11.86 20.32 -43.54
CA PHE A 198 -12.32 19.19 -44.34
C PHE A 198 -11.63 19.13 -45.71
N GLY A 199 -11.61 20.24 -46.46
CA GLY A 199 -10.98 20.28 -47.77
C GLY A 199 -9.49 19.91 -47.74
N SER A 200 -8.75 20.46 -46.76
CA SER A 200 -7.34 20.10 -46.55
C SER A 200 -7.17 18.67 -46.06
N ALA A 201 -8.04 18.20 -45.15
CA ALA A 201 -7.94 16.85 -44.61
C ALA A 201 -8.18 15.77 -45.67
N VAL A 202 -9.16 15.95 -46.56
CA VAL A 202 -9.39 15.02 -47.69
C VAL A 202 -8.22 15.01 -48.66
N ALA A 203 -7.67 16.19 -48.98
CA ALA A 203 -6.52 16.29 -49.88
C ALA A 203 -5.28 15.60 -49.32
N GLU A 204 -5.01 15.78 -48.02
CA GLU A 204 -3.83 15.20 -47.35
C GLU A 204 -4.01 13.70 -47.06
N ALA A 205 -5.19 13.29 -46.59
CA ALA A 205 -5.49 11.87 -46.33
C ALA A 205 -5.45 11.00 -47.59
N SER A 206 -5.61 11.61 -48.77
CA SER A 206 -5.53 10.91 -50.06
C SER A 206 -4.09 10.78 -50.59
N ARG A 207 -3.08 11.25 -49.85
CA ARG A 207 -1.67 11.24 -50.25
C ARG A 207 -0.80 10.48 -49.24
N PRO A 208 0.28 9.81 -49.69
CA PRO A 208 0.55 9.46 -51.09
C PRO A 208 -0.50 8.48 -51.63
N VAL A 209 -0.60 8.36 -52.96
CA VAL A 209 -1.44 7.34 -53.59
C VAL A 209 -0.83 5.97 -53.31
N SER A 210 -1.62 5.06 -52.77
CA SER A 210 -1.22 3.68 -52.44
C SER A 210 -2.38 2.72 -52.70
N SER A 211 -2.15 1.42 -52.55
CA SER A 211 -3.20 0.40 -52.55
C SER A 211 -4.25 0.63 -51.46
N THR A 212 -3.85 1.16 -50.31
CA THR A 212 -4.73 1.52 -49.20
C THR A 212 -5.38 2.90 -49.37
N ARG A 213 -4.83 3.77 -50.23
CA ARG A 213 -5.35 5.11 -50.55
C ARG A 213 -5.45 5.27 -52.08
N PRO A 214 -6.34 4.50 -52.74
CA PRO A 214 -6.47 4.55 -54.18
C PRO A 214 -6.91 5.95 -54.64
N PRO A 215 -6.71 6.32 -55.91
CA PRO A 215 -7.10 7.65 -56.44
C PRO A 215 -8.55 8.04 -56.15
N LEU A 216 -9.46 7.04 -56.06
CA LEU A 216 -10.86 7.24 -55.72
C LEU A 216 -11.04 7.86 -54.32
N SER A 217 -10.11 7.65 -53.38
CA SER A 217 -10.17 8.15 -51.98
C SER A 217 -10.34 9.65 -51.88
N ALA A 218 -9.86 10.41 -52.87
CA ALA A 218 -10.04 11.87 -52.95
C ALA A 218 -11.51 12.30 -53.03
N GLY A 219 -12.40 11.41 -53.51
CA GLY A 219 -13.84 11.63 -53.58
C GLY A 219 -14.67 10.85 -52.56
N ALA A 220 -14.02 10.18 -51.59
CA ALA A 220 -14.70 9.29 -50.66
C ALA A 220 -15.51 10.04 -49.60
N ALA A 221 -14.93 11.05 -48.97
CA ALA A 221 -15.58 11.80 -47.90
C ALA A 221 -16.46 12.94 -48.42
N MET A 222 -17.55 13.24 -47.72
CA MET A 222 -18.48 14.33 -47.99
C MET A 222 -18.78 15.11 -46.70
N LEU A 223 -19.01 16.42 -46.84
CA LEU A 223 -19.55 17.27 -45.80
C LEU A 223 -21.01 17.60 -46.10
N ILE A 224 -21.90 17.38 -45.13
CA ILE A 224 -23.36 17.44 -45.21
C ILE A 224 -23.89 18.36 -44.09
N GLY A 225 -24.98 19.08 -44.37
CA GLY A 225 -25.67 19.97 -43.42
C GLY A 225 -25.22 21.44 -43.47
N ALA A 226 -26.18 22.35 -43.29
CA ALA A 226 -25.96 23.80 -43.44
C ALA A 226 -24.96 24.38 -42.41
N ARG A 227 -24.89 23.81 -41.20
CA ARG A 227 -23.92 24.21 -40.16
C ARG A 227 -22.47 24.04 -40.60
N GLY A 228 -22.19 23.10 -41.51
CA GLY A 228 -20.84 22.78 -41.96
C GLY A 228 -20.12 23.94 -42.64
N ALA A 229 -20.86 24.91 -43.22
CA ALA A 229 -20.28 26.05 -43.92
C ALA A 229 -19.53 27.03 -43.00
N LYS A 230 -19.93 27.13 -41.73
CA LYS A 230 -19.41 28.12 -40.77
C LYS A 230 -18.95 27.54 -39.44
N LEU A 231 -19.13 26.24 -39.19
CA LEU A 231 -18.80 25.63 -37.91
C LEU A 231 -17.31 25.80 -37.57
N ARG A 232 -17.04 26.27 -36.35
CA ARG A 232 -15.72 26.26 -35.70
C ARG A 232 -15.85 25.58 -34.36
N LEU A 233 -14.90 24.72 -34.02
CA LEU A 233 -14.79 24.14 -32.69
C LEU A 233 -13.59 24.77 -32.00
N MET A 234 -13.84 25.46 -30.88
CA MET A 234 -12.79 26.12 -30.09
C MET A 234 -12.79 25.51 -28.69
N PRO A 235 -12.02 24.43 -28.47
CA PRO A 235 -11.84 23.89 -27.13
C PRO A 235 -11.22 24.95 -26.21
N PRO A 236 -11.64 25.02 -24.93
CA PRO A 236 -11.05 25.94 -23.97
C PRO A 236 -9.58 25.59 -23.70
N ARG A 237 -8.81 26.53 -23.14
CA ARG A 237 -7.45 26.25 -22.65
C ARG A 237 -7.53 25.38 -21.40
N GLY A 238 -6.62 24.42 -21.28
CA GLY A 238 -6.51 23.55 -20.10
C GLY A 238 -5.89 22.20 -20.42
N GLU A 239 -5.81 21.33 -19.42
CA GLU A 239 -5.25 19.99 -19.58
C GLU A 239 -6.19 19.06 -20.36
N LEU A 240 -5.59 18.11 -21.06
CA LEU A 240 -6.29 17.03 -21.75
C LEU A 240 -6.87 16.06 -20.71
N VAL A 241 -8.19 15.87 -20.70
CA VAL A 241 -8.85 14.80 -19.95
C VAL A 241 -9.09 13.63 -20.90
N HIS A 242 -8.05 12.82 -21.13
CA HIS A 242 -8.13 11.61 -21.93
C HIS A 242 -8.34 10.41 -20.99
N GLU A 243 -9.41 9.63 -21.21
CA GLU A 243 -9.84 8.54 -20.31
C GLU A 243 -10.09 9.04 -18.88
N PRO A 244 -11.21 9.76 -18.62
CA PRO A 244 -11.52 10.33 -17.30
C PRO A 244 -11.59 9.29 -16.16
N PHE A 245 -11.72 8.01 -16.52
CA PHE A 245 -11.77 6.88 -15.60
C PHE A 245 -10.42 6.18 -15.38
N ARG A 246 -9.29 6.79 -15.80
CA ARG A 246 -7.94 6.27 -15.50
C ARG A 246 -7.70 6.04 -14.01
N SER A 247 -8.28 6.86 -13.15
CA SER A 247 -8.23 6.68 -11.69
C SER A 247 -8.84 5.34 -11.22
N ARG A 248 -9.72 4.72 -12.03
CA ARG A 248 -10.32 3.42 -11.75
C ARG A 248 -9.44 2.23 -12.17
N LEU A 249 -8.51 2.44 -13.12
CA LEU A 249 -7.72 1.35 -13.71
C LEU A 249 -6.70 0.73 -12.75
N GLY A 250 -6.44 1.36 -11.59
CA GLY A 250 -5.29 1.00 -10.77
C GLY A 250 -3.99 1.26 -11.54
N SER A 251 -3.00 0.39 -11.38
CA SER A 251 -1.71 0.48 -12.09
C SER A 251 -1.40 -0.78 -12.89
N PRO A 252 -2.15 -1.00 -13.98
CA PRO A 252 -1.84 -2.05 -14.91
C PRO A 252 -0.54 -1.70 -15.67
N PRO A 253 0.13 -2.70 -16.28
CA PRO A 253 1.18 -2.46 -17.26
C PRO A 253 0.74 -1.47 -18.36
N PRO A 254 1.68 -0.77 -19.01
CA PRO A 254 1.33 0.14 -20.09
C PRO A 254 0.60 -0.61 -21.19
N LYS A 255 -0.38 0.06 -21.81
CA LYS A 255 -1.07 -0.45 -22.98
C LYS A 255 -0.03 -0.79 -24.08
N PRO A 256 -0.15 -1.96 -24.74
CA PRO A 256 0.76 -2.32 -25.83
C PRO A 256 0.80 -1.22 -26.90
N LEU A 257 2.00 -0.85 -27.33
CA LEU A 257 2.21 0.18 -28.37
C LEU A 257 1.57 -0.24 -29.70
N ARG A 258 1.54 -1.54 -29.97
CA ARG A 258 0.99 -2.14 -31.19
C ARG A 258 0.08 -3.31 -30.80
N PHE A 259 -1.14 -3.31 -31.31
CA PHE A 259 -2.09 -4.41 -31.14
C PHE A 259 -2.90 -4.54 -32.44
N VAL A 260 -3.10 -5.76 -32.92
CA VAL A 260 -3.76 -6.04 -34.20
C VAL A 260 -4.73 -7.20 -34.02
N GLY A 261 -5.93 -7.05 -34.59
CA GLY A 261 -6.91 -8.14 -34.69
C GLY A 261 -7.52 -8.56 -33.35
N ARG A 262 -7.73 -9.88 -33.18
CA ARG A 262 -8.28 -10.52 -31.96
C ARG A 262 -9.72 -10.13 -31.60
N THR A 263 -10.50 -9.69 -32.58
CA THR A 263 -11.83 -9.14 -32.32
C THR A 263 -12.78 -10.22 -31.77
N ASP A 264 -12.69 -11.46 -32.24
CA ASP A 264 -13.47 -12.59 -31.72
C ASP A 264 -13.10 -12.93 -30.27
N VAL A 265 -11.80 -13.07 -29.98
CA VAL A 265 -11.28 -13.32 -28.63
C VAL A 265 -11.74 -12.22 -27.67
N LEU A 266 -11.58 -10.95 -28.04
CA LEU A 266 -12.00 -9.83 -27.21
C LEU A 266 -13.52 -9.77 -27.04
N GLY A 267 -14.29 -10.15 -28.05
CA GLY A 267 -15.75 -10.27 -27.98
C GLY A 267 -16.21 -11.40 -27.04
N GLU A 268 -15.58 -12.57 -27.08
CA GLU A 268 -15.87 -13.68 -26.17
C GLU A 268 -15.56 -13.30 -24.71
N VAL A 269 -14.41 -12.67 -24.47
CA VAL A 269 -14.04 -12.24 -23.12
C VAL A 269 -14.96 -11.10 -22.66
N SER A 270 -15.29 -10.15 -23.53
CA SER A 270 -16.29 -9.09 -23.23
C SER A 270 -17.61 -9.70 -22.77
N ARG A 271 -18.08 -10.75 -23.44
CA ARG A 271 -19.28 -11.50 -23.08
C ARG A 271 -19.20 -12.13 -21.70
N ALA A 272 -18.08 -12.77 -21.39
CA ALA A 272 -17.87 -13.34 -20.07
C ALA A 272 -17.85 -12.26 -18.96
N LEU A 273 -17.33 -11.06 -19.26
CA LEU A 273 -17.28 -9.91 -18.34
C LEU A 273 -18.61 -9.11 -18.25
N ALA A 274 -19.59 -9.41 -19.08
CA ALA A 274 -20.86 -8.68 -19.11
C ALA A 274 -21.62 -8.77 -17.77
N ALA A 275 -22.37 -7.73 -17.39
CA ALA A 275 -23.04 -7.65 -16.09
C ALA A 275 -24.05 -8.79 -15.87
N ALA A 276 -24.79 -9.17 -16.93
CA ALA A 276 -25.76 -10.27 -16.88
C ALA A 276 -25.16 -11.64 -17.20
N SER A 277 -23.83 -11.74 -17.37
CA SER A 277 -23.15 -13.02 -17.52
C SER A 277 -23.41 -13.90 -16.29
N LYS A 278 -23.73 -15.18 -16.51
CA LYS A 278 -23.85 -16.17 -15.44
C LYS A 278 -22.48 -16.60 -14.88
N ARG A 279 -21.40 -16.20 -15.56
CA ARG A 279 -20.02 -16.54 -15.24
C ARG A 279 -19.34 -15.34 -14.59
N CYS A 280 -18.72 -15.56 -13.43
CA CYS A 280 -18.01 -14.52 -12.70
C CYS A 280 -16.50 -14.53 -12.99
N ALA A 281 -16.00 -15.55 -13.69
CA ALA A 281 -14.58 -15.69 -14.03
C ALA A 281 -14.39 -16.08 -15.49
N VAL A 282 -13.33 -15.55 -16.10
CA VAL A 282 -12.86 -15.92 -17.43
C VAL A 282 -11.35 -16.05 -17.43
N MET A 283 -10.84 -17.07 -18.12
CA MET A 283 -9.41 -17.32 -18.26
C MET A 283 -8.99 -17.32 -19.72
N LEU A 284 -8.00 -16.48 -20.02
CA LEU A 284 -7.27 -16.46 -21.28
C LEU A 284 -6.15 -17.51 -21.22
N THR A 285 -6.25 -18.54 -22.05
CA THR A 285 -5.21 -19.58 -22.19
C THR A 285 -4.51 -19.48 -23.54
N GLY A 286 -3.26 -19.96 -23.62
CA GLY A 286 -2.50 -19.94 -24.88
C GLY A 286 -1.00 -19.96 -24.67
N GLY A 287 -0.27 -20.23 -25.75
CA GLY A 287 1.19 -20.36 -25.73
C GLY A 287 1.92 -19.08 -25.33
N THR A 288 3.23 -19.21 -25.14
CA THR A 288 4.10 -18.09 -24.76
C THR A 288 4.23 -17.06 -25.89
N GLY A 289 4.31 -15.77 -25.56
CA GLY A 289 4.38 -14.68 -26.53
C GLY A 289 3.12 -14.43 -27.40
N VAL A 290 2.05 -15.22 -27.24
CA VAL A 290 0.87 -15.18 -28.13
C VAL A 290 -0.03 -13.94 -27.96
N GLY A 291 0.15 -13.18 -26.88
CA GLY A 291 -0.56 -11.92 -26.62
C GLY A 291 -1.70 -11.97 -25.59
N LYS A 292 -1.72 -12.96 -24.67
CA LYS A 292 -2.75 -13.05 -23.60
C LYS A 292 -2.84 -11.77 -22.76
N THR A 293 -1.71 -11.32 -22.20
CA THR A 293 -1.62 -10.09 -21.41
C THR A 293 -1.99 -8.87 -22.23
N ALA A 294 -1.60 -8.82 -23.52
CA ALA A 294 -1.97 -7.75 -24.43
C ALA A 294 -3.48 -7.68 -24.68
N CYS A 295 -4.16 -8.84 -24.83
CA CYS A 295 -5.61 -8.91 -24.94
C CYS A 295 -6.32 -8.43 -23.66
N ALA A 296 -5.84 -8.88 -22.49
CA ALA A 296 -6.36 -8.41 -21.21
C ALA A 296 -6.20 -6.89 -21.04
N LEU A 297 -5.02 -6.34 -21.35
CA LEU A 297 -4.75 -4.91 -21.31
C LEU A 297 -5.64 -4.12 -22.29
N GLU A 298 -5.80 -4.58 -23.53
CA GLU A 298 -6.69 -3.94 -24.49
C GLU A 298 -8.12 -3.89 -23.96
N LEU A 299 -8.62 -4.99 -23.37
CA LEU A 299 -9.98 -5.07 -22.86
C LEU A 299 -10.24 -4.15 -21.67
N ILE A 300 -9.36 -4.15 -20.66
CA ILE A 300 -9.58 -3.32 -19.45
C ILE A 300 -9.61 -1.83 -19.76
N HIS A 301 -8.81 -1.37 -20.72
CA HIS A 301 -8.78 0.06 -21.09
C HIS A 301 -10.09 0.48 -21.76
N HIS A 302 -10.77 -0.43 -22.45
CA HIS A 302 -12.06 -0.16 -23.11
C HIS A 302 -13.28 -0.42 -22.23
N GLN A 303 -13.14 -1.15 -21.12
CA GLN A 303 -14.23 -1.43 -20.17
C GLN A 303 -14.07 -0.70 -18.82
N ALA A 304 -13.13 0.24 -18.70
CA ALA A 304 -12.85 0.96 -17.45
C ALA A 304 -14.07 1.73 -16.90
N ASP A 305 -15.01 2.12 -17.77
CA ASP A 305 -16.26 2.79 -17.42
C ASP A 305 -17.33 1.84 -16.89
N ALA A 306 -17.32 0.57 -17.34
CA ALA A 306 -18.27 -0.47 -16.95
C ALA A 306 -18.06 -0.97 -15.51
N PHE A 307 -16.85 -0.84 -14.96
CA PHE A 307 -16.51 -1.26 -13.61
C PHE A 307 -16.30 -0.05 -12.69
N SER A 308 -16.66 -0.20 -11.41
CA SER A 308 -16.44 0.84 -10.40
C SER A 308 -14.96 1.00 -10.08
N ARG A 309 -14.21 -0.12 -10.08
CA ARG A 309 -12.75 -0.18 -9.91
C ARG A 309 -12.19 -1.42 -10.61
N ILE A 310 -10.93 -1.32 -11.03
CA ILE A 310 -10.14 -2.41 -11.59
C ILE A 310 -8.91 -2.60 -10.69
N ALA A 311 -8.60 -3.85 -10.35
CA ALA A 311 -7.38 -4.20 -9.62
C ALA A 311 -6.55 -5.17 -10.45
N TRP A 312 -5.40 -4.73 -10.93
CA TRP A 312 -4.47 -5.53 -11.71
C TRP A 312 -3.35 -6.06 -10.81
N TRP A 313 -3.07 -7.35 -10.88
CA TRP A 313 -1.87 -7.93 -10.31
C TRP A 313 -1.24 -8.92 -11.29
N SER A 314 0.05 -8.74 -11.58
CA SER A 314 0.84 -9.69 -12.36
C SER A 314 1.61 -10.56 -11.39
N ALA A 315 1.47 -11.87 -11.53
CA ALA A 315 2.19 -12.82 -10.72
C ALA A 315 3.70 -12.74 -11.05
N PRO A 316 4.56 -12.67 -10.03
CA PRO A 316 5.99 -12.52 -10.26
C PRO A 316 6.55 -13.77 -10.93
N ARG A 317 7.64 -13.61 -11.68
CA ARG A 317 8.37 -14.77 -12.22
C ARG A 317 9.35 -15.30 -11.17
N PRO A 318 9.16 -16.53 -10.68
CA PRO A 318 10.11 -17.10 -9.74
C PRO A 318 11.37 -17.55 -10.47
N ALA A 319 12.53 -17.22 -9.92
CA ALA A 319 13.79 -17.88 -10.25
C ALA A 319 13.99 -19.12 -9.38
N THR A 320 13.51 -19.09 -8.13
CA THR A 320 13.57 -20.21 -7.19
C THR A 320 12.29 -20.28 -6.34
N GLU A 321 12.09 -21.37 -5.59
CA GLU A 321 10.99 -21.51 -4.63
C GLU A 321 10.96 -20.39 -3.57
N ALA A 322 12.12 -19.82 -3.23
CA ALA A 322 12.20 -18.68 -2.31
C ALA A 322 11.45 -17.43 -2.82
N ASP A 323 11.26 -17.30 -4.13
CA ASP A 323 10.58 -16.14 -4.73
C ASP A 323 9.06 -16.21 -4.65
N ILE A 324 8.50 -17.40 -4.37
CA ILE A 324 7.04 -17.61 -4.29
C ILE A 324 6.48 -17.56 -2.86
N VAL A 325 7.35 -17.62 -1.84
CA VAL A 325 6.93 -17.72 -0.42
C VAL A 325 6.07 -16.53 0.04
N ASP A 326 6.43 -15.31 -0.35
CA ASP A 326 5.72 -14.08 0.01
C ASP A 326 4.63 -13.67 -0.99
N VAL A 327 4.43 -14.44 -2.07
CA VAL A 327 3.46 -14.14 -3.13
C VAL A 327 2.02 -14.04 -2.63
N PRO A 328 1.52 -14.90 -1.73
CA PRO A 328 0.19 -14.74 -1.15
C PRO A 328 0.01 -13.38 -0.45
N ALA A 329 1.05 -12.89 0.25
CA ALA A 329 1.02 -11.60 0.92
C ALA A 329 1.07 -10.43 -0.10
N GLN A 330 1.85 -10.56 -1.17
CA GLN A 330 1.90 -9.56 -2.25
C GLN A 330 0.55 -9.44 -2.97
N LEU A 331 -0.08 -10.56 -3.32
CA LEU A 331 -1.42 -10.58 -3.92
C LEU A 331 -2.45 -9.93 -2.99
N ALA A 332 -2.42 -10.28 -1.71
CA ALA A 332 -3.30 -9.71 -0.69
C ALA A 332 -3.13 -8.19 -0.57
N GLY A 333 -1.88 -7.72 -0.55
CA GLY A 333 -1.54 -6.29 -0.50
C GLY A 333 -2.04 -5.54 -1.72
N ALA A 334 -1.87 -6.10 -2.93
CA ALA A 334 -2.30 -5.47 -4.17
C ALA A 334 -3.82 -5.29 -4.27
N TRP A 335 -4.61 -6.16 -3.65
CA TRP A 335 -6.07 -6.13 -3.76
C TRP A 335 -6.78 -5.54 -2.53
N GLN A 336 -6.15 -5.52 -1.36
CA GLN A 336 -6.74 -5.06 -0.10
C GLN A 336 -7.37 -3.65 -0.21
N ASP A 337 -6.62 -2.67 -0.72
CA ASP A 337 -7.08 -1.27 -0.78
C ASP A 337 -8.23 -1.09 -1.79
N ARG A 338 -8.19 -1.87 -2.87
CA ARG A 338 -9.23 -1.84 -3.92
C ARG A 338 -10.54 -2.45 -3.41
N LEU A 339 -10.44 -3.51 -2.60
CA LEU A 339 -11.56 -4.24 -2.01
C LEU A 339 -12.08 -3.63 -0.69
N GLY A 340 -11.27 -2.82 0.00
CA GLY A 340 -11.63 -2.25 1.30
C GLY A 340 -11.77 -3.30 2.41
N LEU A 341 -11.05 -4.42 2.30
CA LEU A 341 -11.10 -5.57 3.22
C LEU A 341 -9.69 -5.93 3.69
N PRO A 342 -9.49 -6.34 4.96
CA PRO A 342 -8.17 -6.62 5.53
C PRO A 342 -7.60 -7.97 5.03
N LEU A 343 -7.36 -8.09 3.72
CA LEU A 343 -6.89 -9.31 3.07
C LEU A 343 -5.49 -9.73 3.56
N VAL A 344 -4.56 -8.80 3.78
CA VAL A 344 -3.20 -9.13 4.24
C VAL A 344 -3.26 -9.89 5.56
N ARG A 345 -4.09 -9.42 6.50
CA ARG A 345 -4.31 -10.10 7.78
C ARG A 345 -5.01 -11.45 7.59
N ALA A 346 -6.01 -11.53 6.73
CA ALA A 346 -6.76 -12.75 6.50
C ALA A 346 -5.90 -13.85 5.83
N MET A 347 -5.00 -13.46 4.94
CA MET A 347 -4.07 -14.37 4.24
C MET A 347 -2.95 -14.89 5.15
N SER A 348 -2.89 -14.48 6.42
CA SER A 348 -1.94 -15.03 7.39
C SER A 348 -2.17 -16.52 7.68
N ASN A 349 -3.41 -16.99 7.64
CA ASN A 349 -3.75 -18.40 7.81
C ASN A 349 -5.14 -18.73 7.25
N GLU A 350 -5.40 -19.99 6.96
CA GLU A 350 -6.67 -20.43 6.37
C GLU A 350 -7.89 -20.10 7.24
N ARG A 351 -7.78 -20.15 8.57
CA ARG A 351 -8.92 -19.90 9.47
C ARG A 351 -9.40 -18.46 9.40
N GLU A 352 -8.48 -17.50 9.43
CA GLU A 352 -8.79 -16.08 9.27
C GLU A 352 -9.31 -15.78 7.87
N LEU A 353 -8.73 -16.41 6.83
CA LEU A 353 -9.25 -16.30 5.48
C LEU A 353 -10.70 -16.79 5.39
N ARG A 354 -11.02 -18.00 5.88
CA ARG A 354 -12.39 -18.56 5.89
C ARG A 354 -13.39 -17.64 6.57
N ARG A 355 -12.99 -16.90 7.61
CA ARG A 355 -13.84 -15.92 8.30
C ARG A 355 -14.11 -14.68 7.45
N LEU A 356 -13.15 -14.26 6.62
CA LEU A 356 -13.29 -13.09 5.74
C LEU A 356 -14.07 -13.41 4.45
N LEU A 357 -13.95 -14.64 3.91
CA LEU A 357 -14.52 -15.01 2.61
C LEU A 357 -16.01 -14.65 2.44
N PRO A 358 -16.92 -14.86 3.42
CA PRO A 358 -18.32 -14.47 3.27
C PRO A 358 -18.52 -12.96 3.06
N ARG A 359 -17.71 -12.13 3.73
CA ARG A 359 -17.75 -10.66 3.57
C ARG A 359 -17.17 -10.23 2.24
N LEU A 360 -16.12 -10.92 1.76
CA LEU A 360 -15.58 -10.72 0.43
C LEU A 360 -16.62 -11.03 -0.65
N SER A 361 -17.28 -12.19 -0.59
CA SER A 361 -18.32 -12.55 -1.54
C SER A 361 -19.50 -11.57 -1.52
N ASP A 362 -19.92 -11.07 -0.34
CA ASP A 362 -20.96 -10.04 -0.23
C ASP A 362 -20.53 -8.70 -0.86
N ALA A 363 -19.28 -8.28 -0.66
CA ALA A 363 -18.74 -7.07 -1.30
C ALA A 363 -18.69 -7.20 -2.82
N LEU A 364 -18.24 -8.36 -3.33
CA LEU A 364 -18.18 -8.66 -4.77
C LEU A 364 -19.58 -8.77 -5.40
N ARG A 365 -20.61 -9.13 -4.64
CA ARG A 365 -22.01 -9.09 -5.09
C ARG A 365 -22.56 -7.67 -5.19
N LYS A 366 -22.24 -6.82 -4.22
CA LYS A 366 -22.77 -5.45 -4.10
C LYS A 366 -22.04 -4.44 -5.00
N GLN A 367 -20.84 -4.77 -5.44
CA GLN A 367 -20.01 -3.90 -6.29
C GLN A 367 -19.76 -4.56 -7.65
N ARG A 368 -19.39 -3.76 -8.64
CA ARG A 368 -18.98 -4.23 -9.96
C ARG A 368 -17.48 -3.95 -10.13
N LEU A 369 -16.66 -4.85 -9.58
CA LEU A 369 -15.20 -4.79 -9.63
C LEU A 369 -14.65 -5.72 -10.71
N LEU A 370 -13.55 -5.33 -11.35
CA LEU A 370 -12.77 -6.23 -12.21
C LEU A 370 -11.43 -6.53 -11.55
N LEU A 371 -11.20 -7.79 -11.19
CA LEU A 371 -9.94 -8.28 -10.66
C LEU A 371 -9.19 -8.99 -11.78
N VAL A 372 -7.93 -8.61 -12.02
CA VAL A 372 -7.09 -9.20 -13.06
C VAL A 372 -5.89 -9.88 -12.44
N LEU A 373 -5.74 -11.17 -12.71
CA LEU A 373 -4.61 -12.01 -12.31
C LEU A 373 -3.85 -12.44 -13.57
N ASP A 374 -2.73 -11.76 -13.83
CA ASP A 374 -1.90 -11.99 -15.02
C ASP A 374 -0.74 -12.94 -14.70
N GLY A 375 -0.60 -14.02 -15.46
CA GLY A 375 0.45 -15.03 -15.25
C GLY A 375 0.12 -16.05 -14.16
N ALA A 376 -1.14 -16.46 -14.05
CA ALA A 376 -1.62 -17.35 -13.00
C ALA A 376 -0.84 -18.68 -12.92
N GLU A 377 -0.19 -19.13 -13.99
CA GLU A 377 0.60 -20.36 -13.99
C GLU A 377 1.76 -20.37 -12.99
N THR A 378 2.23 -19.21 -12.50
CA THR A 378 3.29 -19.16 -11.48
C THR A 378 2.79 -19.50 -10.08
N LEU A 379 1.46 -19.51 -9.89
CA LEU A 379 0.80 -19.93 -8.66
C LEU A 379 0.38 -21.41 -8.70
N LEU A 380 0.67 -22.10 -9.80
CA LEU A 380 0.25 -23.47 -10.06
C LEU A 380 1.44 -24.41 -10.14
N SER A 381 1.23 -25.65 -9.76
CA SER A 381 2.14 -26.77 -9.97
C SER A 381 2.24 -27.13 -11.46
N ALA A 382 3.11 -28.09 -11.77
CA ALA A 382 3.19 -28.65 -13.12
C ALA A 382 1.85 -29.22 -13.62
N ASP A 383 1.08 -29.80 -12.69
CA ASP A 383 -0.19 -30.49 -12.96
C ASP A 383 -1.40 -29.55 -12.97
N GLY A 384 -1.22 -28.25 -12.67
CA GLY A 384 -2.32 -27.27 -12.67
C GLY A 384 -3.00 -27.08 -11.31
N THR A 385 -2.48 -27.70 -10.24
CA THR A 385 -2.96 -27.51 -8.86
C THR A 385 -2.35 -26.25 -8.23
N TRP A 386 -3.04 -25.61 -7.30
CA TRP A 386 -2.50 -24.44 -6.60
C TRP A 386 -1.33 -24.80 -5.70
N LEU A 387 -0.27 -23.98 -5.72
CA LEU A 387 0.89 -24.12 -4.82
C LEU A 387 0.55 -23.67 -3.39
N ASP A 388 -0.41 -22.76 -3.24
CA ASP A 388 -0.87 -22.26 -1.94
C ASP A 388 -2.40 -22.35 -1.83
N GLU A 389 -2.87 -23.05 -0.79
CA GLU A 389 -4.27 -23.31 -0.53
C GLU A 389 -5.07 -22.02 -0.24
N ARG A 390 -4.45 -21.01 0.35
CA ARG A 390 -5.10 -19.71 0.62
C ARG A 390 -5.36 -18.95 -0.67
N CYS A 391 -4.41 -18.99 -1.61
CA CYS A 391 -4.60 -18.44 -2.95
C CYS A 391 -5.75 -19.16 -3.67
N ARG A 392 -5.80 -20.50 -3.60
CA ARG A 392 -6.92 -21.29 -4.14
C ARG A 392 -8.27 -20.82 -3.60
N MET A 393 -8.40 -20.75 -2.26
CA MET A 393 -9.63 -20.35 -1.57
C MET A 393 -10.05 -18.90 -1.91
N LEU A 394 -9.09 -17.99 -2.01
CA LEU A 394 -9.35 -16.59 -2.37
C LEU A 394 -9.90 -16.49 -3.80
N ILE A 395 -9.27 -17.15 -4.76
CA ILE A 395 -9.68 -17.15 -6.16
C ILE A 395 -11.03 -17.84 -6.37
N GLU A 396 -11.28 -18.94 -5.67
CA GLU A 396 -12.58 -19.61 -5.65
C GLU A 396 -13.69 -18.66 -5.15
N ALA A 397 -13.49 -17.97 -4.02
CA ALA A 397 -14.47 -17.02 -3.48
C ALA A 397 -14.71 -15.81 -4.39
N ILE A 398 -13.66 -15.35 -5.08
CA ILE A 398 -13.74 -14.26 -6.05
C ILE A 398 -14.50 -14.65 -7.32
N GLY A 399 -14.42 -15.90 -7.73
CA GLY A 399 -15.06 -16.37 -8.96
C GLY A 399 -16.42 -17.06 -8.76
N SER A 400 -16.88 -17.28 -7.53
CA SER A 400 -18.13 -18.02 -7.23
C SER A 400 -19.23 -17.20 -6.54
N HIS A 401 -19.07 -15.88 -6.40
CA HIS A 401 -20.01 -15.04 -5.64
C HIS A 401 -21.37 -14.85 -6.33
N GLY A 402 -21.44 -14.89 -7.67
CA GLY A 402 -22.69 -14.81 -8.44
C GLY A 402 -23.29 -13.41 -8.65
N GLY A 403 -22.59 -12.34 -8.28
CA GLY A 403 -22.98 -10.95 -8.57
C GLY A 403 -22.28 -10.36 -9.80
N GLU A 404 -22.12 -9.04 -9.86
CA GLU A 404 -21.62 -8.34 -11.05
C GLU A 404 -20.09 -8.15 -11.11
N SER A 405 -19.35 -8.40 -10.02
CA SER A 405 -17.88 -8.41 -10.06
C SER A 405 -17.33 -9.56 -10.91
N ARG A 406 -16.18 -9.34 -11.55
CA ARG A 406 -15.57 -10.27 -12.51
C ARG A 406 -14.09 -10.51 -12.21
N LEU A 407 -13.65 -11.74 -12.49
CA LEU A 407 -12.25 -12.16 -12.46
C LEU A 407 -11.77 -12.46 -13.89
N LEU A 408 -10.69 -11.81 -14.31
CA LEU A 408 -9.97 -12.11 -15.55
C LEU A 408 -8.61 -12.71 -15.21
N MET A 409 -8.35 -13.91 -15.69
CA MET A 409 -7.07 -14.60 -15.51
C MET A 409 -6.34 -14.75 -16.83
N THR A 410 -5.01 -14.63 -16.83
CA THR A 410 -4.18 -15.09 -17.95
C THR A 410 -3.32 -16.25 -17.46
N SER A 411 -3.24 -17.32 -18.26
CA SER A 411 -2.39 -18.46 -17.94
C SER A 411 -1.86 -19.13 -19.20
N ARG A 412 -0.68 -19.74 -19.13
CA ARG A 412 -0.21 -20.66 -20.20
C ARG A 412 -0.90 -22.01 -20.15
N ARG A 413 -1.39 -22.42 -18.97
CA ARG A 413 -1.99 -23.74 -18.73
C ARG A 413 -3.46 -23.60 -18.34
N ALA A 414 -4.22 -24.66 -18.55
CA ALA A 414 -5.54 -24.76 -17.96
C ALA A 414 -5.41 -24.89 -16.44
N LEU A 415 -6.39 -24.35 -15.72
CA LEU A 415 -6.56 -24.56 -14.28
C LEU A 415 -7.36 -25.85 -14.09
N ASP A 416 -7.02 -26.63 -13.07
CA ASP A 416 -7.91 -27.71 -12.64
C ASP A 416 -9.26 -27.16 -12.23
N ALA A 417 -10.32 -27.93 -12.48
CA ALA A 417 -11.68 -27.55 -12.14
C ALA A 417 -11.78 -27.31 -10.63
N LEU A 418 -12.05 -26.07 -10.24
CA LEU A 418 -12.33 -25.72 -8.85
C LEU A 418 -13.83 -25.96 -8.55
N PRO A 419 -14.17 -26.66 -7.47
CA PRO A 419 -15.57 -26.82 -7.04
C PRO A 419 -16.26 -25.45 -6.90
N GLY A 420 -17.43 -25.28 -7.51
CA GLY A 420 -18.21 -24.04 -7.40
C GLY A 420 -17.73 -22.85 -8.25
N LEU A 421 -16.58 -22.95 -8.92
CA LEU A 421 -16.10 -21.94 -9.87
C LEU A 421 -16.45 -22.35 -11.30
N GLU A 422 -17.53 -21.78 -11.82
CA GLU A 422 -17.85 -21.85 -13.23
C GLU A 422 -17.09 -20.76 -14.00
N MET A 423 -16.05 -21.17 -14.74
CA MET A 423 -15.16 -20.27 -15.48
C MET A 423 -15.17 -20.58 -16.97
N ASP A 424 -15.25 -19.53 -17.78
CA ASP A 424 -15.08 -19.67 -19.23
C ASP A 424 -13.61 -19.63 -19.59
N THR A 425 -13.17 -20.53 -20.47
CA THR A 425 -11.79 -20.56 -20.96
C THR A 425 -11.77 -20.16 -22.42
N VAL A 426 -11.13 -19.03 -22.71
CA VAL A 426 -10.97 -18.50 -24.07
C VAL A 426 -9.53 -18.73 -24.52
N ARG A 427 -9.35 -19.45 -25.63
CA ARG A 427 -8.03 -19.75 -26.18
C ARG A 427 -7.54 -18.61 -27.06
N VAL A 428 -6.40 -18.04 -26.71
CA VAL A 428 -5.65 -17.09 -27.54
C VAL A 428 -4.66 -17.88 -28.39
N GLY A 429 -5.05 -18.18 -29.64
CA GLY A 429 -4.17 -18.79 -30.64
C GLY A 429 -3.17 -17.79 -31.24
N PRO A 430 -2.25 -18.18 -32.14
CA PRO A 430 -1.43 -17.22 -32.91
C PRO A 430 -2.30 -16.30 -33.79
N LEU A 431 -1.72 -15.24 -34.32
CA LEU A 431 -2.35 -14.36 -35.30
C LEU A 431 -2.57 -15.11 -36.62
N GLY A 432 -3.66 -14.82 -37.31
CA GLY A 432 -3.83 -15.26 -38.69
C GLY A 432 -2.82 -14.58 -39.63
N VAL A 433 -2.75 -15.03 -40.89
CA VAL A 433 -1.85 -14.45 -41.90
C VAL A 433 -2.12 -12.95 -42.07
N ALA A 434 -3.39 -12.54 -42.21
CA ALA A 434 -3.75 -11.13 -42.38
C ALA A 434 -3.35 -10.26 -41.17
N GLU A 435 -3.61 -10.75 -39.96
CA GLU A 435 -3.22 -10.08 -38.72
C GLU A 435 -1.68 -9.96 -38.58
N SER A 436 -0.95 -10.98 -39.03
CA SER A 436 0.52 -11.02 -38.98
C SER A 436 1.15 -10.00 -39.92
N VAL A 437 0.63 -9.92 -41.16
CA VAL A 437 1.07 -8.93 -42.16
C VAL A 437 0.78 -7.51 -41.68
N MET A 438 -0.39 -7.28 -41.07
CA MET A 438 -0.72 -5.98 -40.49
C MET A 438 0.17 -5.60 -39.30
N LEU A 439 0.55 -6.56 -38.44
CA LEU A 439 1.51 -6.31 -37.38
C LEU A 439 2.89 -5.96 -37.95
N ALA A 440 3.35 -6.69 -38.97
CA ALA A 440 4.60 -6.41 -39.67
C ALA A 440 4.60 -5.01 -40.32
N ALA A 441 3.49 -4.57 -40.90
CA ALA A 441 3.34 -3.22 -41.47
C ALA A 441 3.49 -2.07 -40.45
N ARG A 442 3.42 -2.38 -39.14
CA ARG A 442 3.60 -1.44 -38.02
C ARG A 442 5.00 -1.50 -37.42
N LEU A 443 5.82 -2.44 -37.83
CA LEU A 443 7.19 -2.62 -37.35
C LEU A 443 8.17 -1.86 -38.27
N PRO A 444 9.01 -0.93 -37.75
CA PRO A 444 9.71 0.06 -38.58
C PRO A 444 10.62 -0.51 -39.68
N ASN A 445 11.24 -1.67 -39.44
CA ASN A 445 12.14 -2.34 -40.37
C ASN A 445 11.45 -3.39 -41.24
N LEU A 446 10.25 -3.87 -40.86
CA LEU A 446 9.45 -4.83 -41.64
C LEU A 446 8.42 -4.13 -42.56
N ARG A 447 8.08 -2.87 -42.27
CA ARG A 447 7.15 -2.05 -43.07
C ARG A 447 7.60 -1.77 -44.51
N PRO A 448 8.87 -1.40 -44.81
CA PRO A 448 9.26 -0.95 -46.14
C PRO A 448 8.91 -1.88 -47.31
N PRO A 449 9.12 -3.21 -47.24
CA PRO A 449 8.71 -4.13 -48.32
C PRO A 449 7.18 -4.30 -48.46
N LEU A 450 6.37 -3.81 -47.51
CA LEU A 450 4.90 -3.95 -47.51
C LEU A 450 4.15 -2.70 -48.00
N LEU A 451 4.73 -1.51 -47.79
CA LEU A 451 4.04 -0.22 -47.99
C LEU A 451 4.92 0.89 -48.62
N GLY A 452 6.18 0.59 -48.97
CA GLY A 452 7.13 1.58 -49.49
C GLY A 452 7.72 2.54 -48.43
N ALA A 453 8.34 3.64 -48.88
CA ALA A 453 9.16 4.52 -48.03
C ALA A 453 8.37 5.39 -47.01
N ARG A 454 9.10 5.85 -45.97
CA ARG A 454 8.65 6.25 -44.61
C ARG A 454 7.83 7.55 -44.45
N PRO A 455 7.03 7.68 -43.36
CA PRO A 455 6.81 8.92 -42.63
C PRO A 455 7.98 9.26 -41.68
N GLU A 456 8.35 10.54 -41.59
CA GLU A 456 9.62 11.08 -41.04
C GLU A 456 9.83 10.96 -39.50
N ALA A 457 8.98 10.28 -38.74
CA ALA A 457 8.92 10.45 -37.28
C ALA A 457 9.56 9.33 -36.42
N CYS A 458 10.27 8.34 -37.00
CA CYS A 458 10.82 7.22 -36.22
C CYS A 458 12.31 7.40 -35.88
N PRO A 459 12.75 7.24 -34.62
CA PRO A 459 14.16 7.33 -34.23
C PRO A 459 14.99 6.22 -34.91
N GLN A 460 16.15 6.61 -35.45
CA GLN A 460 17.22 5.82 -36.08
C GLN A 460 16.91 4.35 -36.45
N PRO A 461 16.68 4.07 -37.73
CA PRO A 461 16.32 2.73 -38.19
C PRO A 461 17.52 1.89 -38.65
N LYS A 462 17.48 0.60 -38.28
CA LYS A 462 18.27 -0.48 -38.89
C LYS A 462 17.91 -0.65 -40.39
N ALA A 463 18.75 -1.32 -41.17
CA ALA A 463 18.52 -1.55 -42.59
C ALA A 463 17.16 -2.25 -42.84
N PRO A 464 16.39 -1.86 -43.87
CA PRO A 464 15.12 -2.50 -44.21
C PRO A 464 15.35 -3.96 -44.66
N VAL A 465 14.45 -4.86 -44.27
CA VAL A 465 14.49 -6.26 -44.72
C VAL A 465 14.00 -6.40 -46.16
N SER A 466 14.49 -7.39 -46.90
CA SER A 466 13.98 -7.71 -48.24
C SER A 466 12.59 -8.35 -48.18
N GLY A 467 11.87 -8.37 -49.32
CA GLY A 467 10.57 -9.04 -49.40
C GLY A 467 10.65 -10.55 -49.15
N ALA A 468 11.73 -11.20 -49.59
CA ALA A 468 11.97 -12.62 -49.36
C ALA A 468 12.26 -12.91 -47.88
N GLU A 469 13.08 -12.08 -47.22
CA GLU A 469 13.31 -12.15 -45.77
C GLU A 469 12.01 -11.99 -44.98
N LEU A 470 11.16 -11.04 -45.37
CA LEU A 470 9.88 -10.84 -44.68
C LEU A 470 8.94 -12.05 -44.84
N ALA A 471 8.87 -12.64 -46.03
CA ALA A 471 8.09 -13.85 -46.26
C ALA A 471 8.57 -15.01 -45.37
N TRP A 472 9.89 -15.21 -45.29
CA TRP A 472 10.50 -16.20 -44.38
C TRP A 472 10.18 -15.90 -42.91
N LEU A 473 10.30 -14.64 -42.47
CA LEU A 473 9.99 -14.24 -41.10
C LEU A 473 8.52 -14.48 -40.72
N LEU A 474 7.59 -14.22 -41.64
CA LEU A 474 6.17 -14.51 -41.43
C LEU A 474 5.92 -16.01 -41.28
N GLU A 475 6.56 -16.83 -42.11
CA GLU A 475 6.47 -18.30 -42.06
C GLU A 475 7.14 -18.86 -40.80
N GLU A 476 8.27 -18.32 -40.35
CA GLU A 476 8.94 -18.74 -39.13
C GLU A 476 8.21 -18.28 -37.87
N ALA A 477 7.60 -17.09 -37.87
CA ALA A 477 6.85 -16.61 -36.73
C ALA A 477 5.52 -17.35 -36.54
N GLN A 478 4.93 -17.89 -37.63
CA GLN A 478 3.62 -18.58 -37.64
C GLN A 478 2.55 -17.82 -36.84
N GLY A 479 2.52 -16.50 -37.02
CA GLY A 479 1.59 -15.60 -36.34
C GLY A 479 1.84 -15.36 -34.86
N ASN A 480 2.96 -15.80 -34.28
CA ASN A 480 3.32 -15.39 -32.92
C ASN A 480 3.70 -13.89 -32.90
N PRO A 481 2.95 -13.01 -32.22
CA PRO A 481 3.23 -11.58 -32.21
C PRO A 481 4.62 -11.25 -31.68
N ARG A 482 5.06 -11.98 -30.64
CA ARG A 482 6.35 -11.69 -30.00
C ARG A 482 7.53 -12.07 -30.89
N LEU A 483 7.43 -13.15 -31.66
CA LEU A 483 8.44 -13.47 -32.66
C LEU A 483 8.53 -12.37 -33.72
N LEU A 484 7.40 -11.84 -34.21
CA LEU A 484 7.42 -10.73 -35.17
C LEU A 484 8.06 -9.45 -34.60
N GLU A 485 7.80 -9.13 -33.33
CA GLU A 485 8.47 -8.02 -32.63
C GLU A 485 9.99 -8.24 -32.48
N LEU A 486 10.43 -9.46 -32.19
CA LEU A 486 11.86 -9.79 -32.12
C LEU A 486 12.53 -9.79 -33.50
N ALA A 487 11.83 -10.25 -34.53
CA ALA A 487 12.28 -10.18 -35.92
C ALA A 487 12.53 -8.72 -36.36
N ALA A 488 11.73 -7.78 -35.84
CA ALA A 488 11.95 -6.36 -36.07
C ALA A 488 13.28 -5.83 -35.50
N GLU A 489 13.93 -6.56 -34.59
CA GLU A 489 15.26 -6.22 -34.09
C GLU A 489 16.41 -6.73 -34.96
N GLY A 490 16.09 -7.48 -36.03
CA GLY A 490 17.01 -8.01 -37.03
C GLY A 490 17.68 -9.29 -36.54
N VAL A 491 17.02 -10.44 -36.65
CA VAL A 491 17.57 -11.76 -36.31
C VAL A 491 18.41 -12.30 -37.48
N ALA A 492 19.44 -13.12 -37.22
CA ALA A 492 20.31 -13.63 -38.29
C ALA A 492 19.56 -14.62 -39.21
N GLU A 493 19.80 -14.53 -40.52
CA GLU A 493 19.31 -15.49 -41.50
C GLU A 493 19.99 -16.86 -41.30
N PRO A 494 19.30 -17.98 -41.55
CA PRO A 494 19.99 -19.25 -41.81
C PRO A 494 20.72 -19.15 -43.16
N GLU A 495 21.98 -19.62 -43.20
CA GLU A 495 22.85 -19.59 -44.39
C GLU A 495 22.27 -20.33 -45.61
N ASP A 496 21.36 -21.28 -45.36
CA ASP A 496 20.51 -21.94 -46.34
C ASP A 496 19.05 -21.66 -45.96
N LEU A 497 18.28 -21.00 -46.83
CA LEU A 497 16.83 -20.86 -46.68
C LEU A 497 16.18 -22.17 -47.19
N PRO A 498 15.82 -23.17 -46.36
CA PRO A 498 14.74 -24.05 -46.79
C PRO A 498 13.53 -23.13 -46.90
N ALA A 499 12.93 -23.06 -48.09
CA ALA A 499 11.56 -22.61 -48.16
C ALA A 499 10.80 -23.46 -47.14
N GLY A 500 10.28 -22.85 -46.07
CA GLY A 500 9.15 -23.47 -45.41
C GLY A 500 8.16 -23.81 -46.52
N ASP A 501 7.43 -24.94 -46.42
CA ASP A 501 6.54 -25.42 -47.49
C ASP A 501 5.40 -24.42 -47.86
N GLY A 502 5.45 -23.19 -47.33
CA GLY A 502 4.48 -22.13 -47.44
C GLY A 502 3.24 -22.42 -46.62
N TYR A 503 3.32 -23.36 -45.67
CA TYR A 503 2.16 -23.93 -45.01
C TYR A 503 1.34 -22.83 -44.31
N PHE A 504 1.97 -22.02 -43.44
CA PHE A 504 1.27 -20.94 -42.72
C PHE A 504 0.72 -19.88 -43.68
N LEU A 505 1.54 -19.40 -44.63
CA LEU A 505 1.12 -18.41 -45.62
C LEU A 505 0.00 -18.93 -46.55
N LEU A 506 -0.06 -20.23 -46.81
CA LEU A 506 -1.12 -20.92 -47.54
C LEU A 506 -2.28 -21.33 -46.61
N GLY A 507 -2.52 -20.58 -45.52
CA GLY A 507 -3.66 -20.78 -44.63
C GLY A 507 -3.67 -22.13 -43.89
N HIS A 508 -2.60 -22.91 -44.02
CA HIS A 508 -2.45 -24.20 -43.37
C HIS A 508 -1.59 -24.02 -42.12
N GLY A 509 -2.18 -24.26 -40.95
CA GLY A 509 -1.43 -24.34 -39.70
C GLY A 509 -1.25 -23.04 -38.90
N GLY A 510 -1.08 -23.28 -37.61
CA GLY A 510 -0.74 -22.37 -36.51
C GLY A 510 -0.42 -23.19 -35.24
N ASP A 511 -0.03 -24.45 -35.42
CA ASP A 511 -0.01 -25.50 -34.39
C ASP A 511 1.43 -25.93 -34.05
N ARG A 512 2.39 -25.00 -34.15
CA ARG A 512 3.72 -25.21 -33.58
C ARG A 512 3.55 -25.51 -32.09
N SER A 513 4.16 -26.60 -31.63
CA SER A 513 4.12 -26.93 -30.21
C SER A 513 4.68 -25.78 -29.37
N GLU A 514 4.16 -25.62 -28.15
CA GLU A 514 4.65 -24.60 -27.22
C GLU A 514 6.15 -24.73 -26.97
N GLU A 515 6.65 -25.96 -26.92
CA GLU A 515 8.08 -26.25 -26.72
C GLU A 515 8.93 -25.74 -27.90
N ALA A 516 8.51 -25.99 -29.14
CA ALA A 516 9.22 -25.50 -30.32
C ALA A 516 9.19 -23.97 -30.41
N THR A 517 8.05 -23.36 -30.09
CA THR A 517 7.92 -21.88 -30.03
C THR A 517 8.85 -21.28 -28.97
N THR A 518 8.89 -21.88 -27.79
CA THR A 518 9.76 -21.44 -26.68
C THR A 518 11.24 -21.58 -27.04
N LYS A 519 11.64 -22.67 -27.71
CA LYS A 519 13.00 -22.87 -28.22
C LYS A 519 13.39 -21.77 -29.22
N LEU A 520 12.50 -21.44 -30.15
CA LEU A 520 12.76 -20.37 -31.13
C LEU A 520 12.87 -18.98 -30.46
N LEU A 521 11.97 -18.67 -29.54
CA LEU A 521 12.02 -17.42 -28.77
C LEU A 521 13.34 -17.28 -28.00
N ARG A 522 13.81 -18.35 -27.34
CA ARG A 522 15.11 -18.37 -26.64
C ARG A 522 16.29 -18.20 -27.60
N ARG A 523 16.24 -18.80 -28.79
CA ARG A 523 17.28 -18.64 -29.82
C ARG A 523 17.38 -17.17 -30.25
N TRP A 524 16.27 -16.57 -30.70
CA TRP A 524 16.26 -15.21 -31.23
C TRP A 524 16.60 -14.16 -30.17
N THR A 525 16.06 -14.31 -28.95
CA THR A 525 16.45 -13.45 -27.83
C THR A 525 17.94 -13.62 -27.49
N GLY A 526 18.48 -14.84 -27.54
CA GLY A 526 19.92 -15.11 -27.38
C GLY A 526 20.79 -14.39 -28.41
N GLU A 527 20.40 -14.39 -29.68
CA GLU A 527 21.11 -13.65 -30.73
C GLU A 527 21.06 -12.13 -30.53
N ILE A 528 19.93 -11.59 -30.08
CA ILE A 528 19.81 -10.16 -29.75
C ILE A 528 20.72 -9.83 -28.54
N VAL A 529 20.68 -10.64 -27.49
CA VAL A 529 21.52 -10.47 -26.28
C VAL A 529 23.01 -10.59 -26.61
N ALA A 530 23.39 -11.48 -27.52
CA ALA A 530 24.76 -11.64 -27.99
C ALA A 530 25.28 -10.38 -28.71
N ARG A 531 24.41 -9.57 -29.31
CA ARG A 531 24.79 -8.33 -30.02
C ARG A 531 24.73 -7.07 -29.16
N LEU A 532 24.20 -7.15 -27.95
CA LEU A 532 24.19 -6.01 -27.02
C LEU A 532 25.60 -5.53 -26.69
N GLU A 533 25.73 -4.23 -26.43
CA GLU A 533 26.94 -3.69 -25.82
C GLU A 533 27.16 -4.28 -24.40
N PRO A 534 28.40 -4.21 -23.86
CA PRO A 534 28.71 -4.78 -22.55
C PRO A 534 27.84 -4.26 -21.40
N LEU A 535 27.51 -2.96 -21.39
CA LEU A 535 26.74 -2.34 -20.30
C LEU A 535 25.25 -2.78 -20.30
N PRO A 536 24.50 -2.70 -21.42
CA PRO A 536 23.15 -3.29 -21.50
C PRO A 536 23.13 -4.78 -21.14
N ARG A 537 24.12 -5.56 -21.58
CA ARG A 537 24.22 -6.99 -21.22
C ARG A 537 24.42 -7.19 -19.71
N ARG A 538 25.24 -6.35 -19.07
CA ARG A 538 25.45 -6.37 -17.61
C ARG A 538 24.17 -6.01 -16.84
N LEU A 539 23.43 -5.00 -17.31
CA LEU A 539 22.14 -4.63 -16.72
C LEU A 539 21.12 -5.76 -16.85
N LEU A 540 21.04 -6.40 -18.03
CA LEU A 540 20.15 -7.53 -18.27
C LEU A 540 20.44 -8.70 -17.31
N ALA A 541 21.72 -9.00 -17.07
CA ALA A 541 22.12 -10.03 -16.10
C ALA A 541 21.66 -9.70 -14.67
N LEU A 542 21.85 -8.45 -14.23
CA LEU A 542 21.38 -7.99 -12.91
C LEU A 542 19.85 -8.08 -12.79
N LEU A 543 19.13 -7.59 -13.80
CA LEU A 543 17.66 -7.63 -13.82
C LEU A 543 17.13 -9.07 -13.82
N SER A 544 17.82 -10.00 -14.47
CA SER A 544 17.43 -11.42 -14.52
C SER A 544 17.54 -12.11 -13.16
N ARG A 545 18.36 -11.56 -12.25
CA ARG A 545 18.50 -12.03 -10.85
C ARG A 545 17.61 -11.26 -9.88
N ALA A 546 17.42 -9.96 -10.11
CA ALA A 546 16.53 -9.15 -9.29
C ALA A 546 15.08 -9.64 -9.39
N ARG A 547 14.41 -9.73 -8.25
CA ARG A 547 12.96 -9.95 -8.15
C ARG A 547 12.21 -8.80 -8.83
N ASP A 548 11.02 -9.06 -9.34
CA ASP A 548 10.21 -8.05 -10.06
C ASP A 548 9.98 -6.77 -9.22
N ALA A 549 9.77 -6.91 -7.90
CA ALA A 549 9.60 -5.80 -6.96
C ALA A 549 10.86 -4.91 -6.81
N ASP A 550 12.04 -5.45 -7.11
CA ASP A 550 13.33 -4.79 -6.91
C ASP A 550 13.88 -4.16 -8.20
N ARG A 551 13.12 -4.24 -9.31
CA ARG A 551 13.51 -3.65 -10.60
C ARG A 551 13.10 -2.18 -10.76
N SER A 552 12.90 -1.48 -9.65
CA SER A 552 12.63 -0.04 -9.65
C SER A 552 13.93 0.77 -9.70
N PRO A 553 13.95 1.98 -10.30
CA PRO A 553 15.09 2.87 -10.26
C PRO A 553 15.59 3.16 -8.84
N ALA A 554 14.69 3.21 -7.85
CA ALA A 554 15.07 3.46 -6.46
C ALA A 554 16.03 2.40 -5.88
N VAL A 555 15.91 1.15 -6.33
CA VAL A 555 16.79 0.04 -5.94
C VAL A 555 17.96 -0.09 -6.92
N LEU A 556 17.69 0.03 -8.23
CA LEU A 556 18.68 -0.21 -9.27
C LEU A 556 19.70 0.91 -9.42
N GLU A 557 19.35 2.19 -9.22
CA GLU A 557 20.30 3.32 -9.38
C GLU A 557 21.47 3.23 -8.39
N PRO A 558 21.24 3.05 -7.07
CA PRO A 558 22.35 2.90 -6.12
C PRO A 558 23.20 1.66 -6.40
N LEU A 559 22.61 0.59 -6.91
CA LEU A 559 23.34 -0.63 -7.30
C LEU A 559 24.20 -0.38 -8.54
N TRP A 560 23.64 0.30 -9.53
CA TRP A 560 24.32 0.64 -10.77
C TRP A 560 25.50 1.57 -10.55
N ASP A 561 25.36 2.55 -9.64
CA ASP A 561 26.44 3.45 -9.23
C ASP A 561 27.57 2.70 -8.52
N ARG A 562 27.25 1.75 -7.63
CA ARG A 562 28.24 0.90 -6.94
C ARG A 562 29.03 0.01 -7.90
N LEU A 563 28.44 -0.39 -9.02
CA LEU A 563 29.14 -1.14 -10.07
C LEU A 563 30.16 -0.28 -10.83
N GLY A 564 30.20 1.04 -10.63
CA GLY A 564 31.25 1.91 -11.16
C GLY A 564 31.26 2.03 -12.68
N THR A 565 30.10 1.87 -13.34
CA THR A 565 30.01 1.79 -14.80
C THR A 565 30.21 3.13 -15.53
N GLY A 566 30.13 4.25 -14.81
CA GLY A 566 30.26 5.61 -15.36
C GLY A 566 29.10 6.07 -16.24
N SER A 567 28.08 5.24 -16.46
CA SER A 567 26.93 5.51 -17.34
C SER A 567 25.61 5.61 -16.56
N ARG A 568 24.71 6.49 -17.00
CA ARG A 568 23.39 6.64 -16.38
C ARG A 568 22.51 5.41 -16.64
N LEU A 569 21.93 4.82 -15.59
CA LEU A 569 21.03 3.66 -15.67
C LEU A 569 19.94 3.83 -16.74
N LYS A 570 19.27 5.00 -16.75
CA LYS A 570 18.22 5.32 -17.73
C LYS A 570 18.67 5.17 -19.18
N SER A 571 19.91 5.57 -19.50
CA SER A 571 20.45 5.43 -20.85
C SER A 571 20.65 3.97 -21.23
N VAL A 572 21.15 3.16 -20.29
CA VAL A 572 21.43 1.73 -20.51
C VAL A 572 20.12 0.93 -20.58
N ALA A 573 19.14 1.25 -19.72
CA ALA A 573 17.82 0.65 -19.74
C ALA A 573 17.07 0.94 -21.05
N ASN A 574 17.21 2.15 -21.60
CA ASN A 574 16.64 2.49 -22.90
C ASN A 574 17.15 1.56 -24.02
N SER A 575 18.40 1.11 -23.98
CA SER A 575 18.93 0.15 -24.96
C SER A 575 18.23 -1.21 -24.87
N LEU A 576 17.88 -1.67 -23.67
CA LEU A 576 17.11 -2.92 -23.47
C LEU A 576 15.65 -2.77 -23.94
N ILE A 577 15.05 -1.61 -23.72
CA ILE A 577 13.68 -1.29 -24.16
C ILE A 577 13.62 -1.22 -25.69
N LEU A 578 14.57 -0.50 -26.31
CA LEU A 578 14.65 -0.41 -27.76
C LEU A 578 14.94 -1.76 -28.42
N ALA A 579 15.65 -2.67 -27.74
CA ALA A 579 15.88 -4.03 -28.22
C ALA A 579 14.71 -5.01 -27.94
N ASN A 580 13.56 -4.53 -27.47
CA ASN A 580 12.41 -5.35 -27.08
C ASN A 580 12.78 -6.48 -26.09
N LEU A 581 13.68 -6.22 -25.13
CA LEU A 581 14.05 -7.17 -24.08
C LEU A 581 13.45 -6.80 -22.71
N ALA A 582 13.03 -5.54 -22.53
CA ALA A 582 12.41 -5.04 -21.31
C ALA A 582 11.36 -3.97 -21.61
N ASP A 583 10.38 -3.81 -20.71
CA ASP A 583 9.35 -2.77 -20.74
C ASP A 583 9.38 -1.96 -19.44
N ILE A 584 8.86 -0.73 -19.47
CA ILE A 584 8.64 0.09 -18.26
C ILE A 584 7.22 -0.14 -17.76
N VAL A 585 7.09 -0.55 -16.50
CA VAL A 585 5.81 -0.67 -15.80
C VAL A 585 5.73 0.44 -14.75
N THR A 586 4.54 0.95 -14.49
CA THR A 586 4.28 1.92 -13.41
C THR A 586 3.40 1.27 -12.36
N GLY A 587 3.77 1.39 -11.08
CA GLY A 587 3.02 0.89 -9.93
C GLY A 587 1.98 1.90 -9.42
N ASP A 588 1.14 1.48 -8.45
CA ASP A 588 0.07 2.28 -7.82
C ASP A 588 0.58 3.52 -7.07
N ASP A 589 1.83 3.49 -6.65
CA ASP A 589 2.57 4.61 -6.06
C ASP A 589 3.21 5.54 -7.12
N GLY A 590 3.02 5.25 -8.40
CA GLY A 590 3.67 5.94 -9.52
C GLY A 590 5.12 5.52 -9.73
N ALA A 591 5.64 4.55 -8.99
CA ALA A 591 7.01 4.08 -9.16
C ALA A 591 7.16 3.35 -10.49
N MET A 592 8.18 3.74 -11.26
CA MET A 592 8.54 3.02 -12.49
C MET A 592 9.35 1.77 -12.12
N ALA A 593 9.19 0.69 -12.87
CA ALA A 593 9.99 -0.53 -12.75
C ALA A 593 10.25 -1.14 -14.13
N LEU A 594 11.36 -1.85 -14.28
CA LEU A 594 11.71 -2.58 -15.50
C LEU A 594 11.15 -4.00 -15.45
N ARG A 595 10.36 -4.38 -16.44
CA ARG A 595 9.84 -5.74 -16.63
C ARG A 595 10.57 -6.41 -17.77
N LEU A 596 11.13 -7.60 -17.52
CA LEU A 596 11.83 -8.37 -18.54
C LEU A 596 10.87 -9.21 -19.41
N LEU A 597 11.27 -9.51 -20.64
CA LEU A 597 10.60 -10.52 -21.47
C LEU A 597 10.71 -11.93 -20.85
N PRO A 598 9.66 -12.80 -20.87
CA PRO A 598 9.71 -14.14 -20.26
C PRO A 598 10.75 -15.08 -20.86
N GLU A 599 10.94 -15.04 -22.16
CA GLU A 599 11.71 -16.06 -22.88
C GLU A 599 13.17 -15.68 -23.12
N LEU A 600 13.69 -14.74 -22.34
CA LEU A 600 15.11 -14.44 -22.35
C LEU A 600 15.90 -15.70 -22.00
N PRO A 601 17.02 -16.00 -22.69
CA PRO A 601 17.95 -16.97 -22.16
C PRO A 601 18.31 -16.54 -20.74
N THR A 602 18.44 -17.49 -19.82
CA THR A 602 19.23 -17.24 -18.63
C THR A 602 20.54 -16.65 -19.12
N ALA A 603 20.82 -15.40 -18.78
CA ALA A 603 22.09 -14.74 -19.09
C ALA A 603 23.20 -15.43 -18.29
N ALA A 604 23.41 -16.71 -18.55
CA ALA A 604 24.52 -17.53 -18.13
C ALA A 604 25.61 -17.28 -19.16
N GLY A 605 26.20 -16.09 -19.09
CA GLY A 605 27.58 -15.93 -19.52
C GLY A 605 28.43 -16.31 -18.32
N ASP A 606 29.15 -17.42 -18.44
CA ASP A 606 30.29 -18.02 -17.71
C ASP A 606 31.06 -17.28 -16.57
N GLU A 607 30.54 -16.24 -15.94
CA GLU A 607 31.10 -15.72 -14.69
C GLU A 607 30.04 -15.78 -13.57
N PRO A 608 30.29 -16.56 -12.49
CA PRO A 608 29.48 -16.49 -11.28
C PRO A 608 29.71 -15.12 -10.63
N ARG A 609 28.92 -14.12 -11.01
CA ARG A 609 28.92 -12.80 -10.37
C ARG A 609 27.86 -12.76 -9.28
N ASP A 610 28.27 -12.20 -8.15
CA ASP A 610 27.60 -12.22 -6.86
C ASP A 610 26.40 -11.26 -6.80
N ASP A 611 25.53 -11.23 -7.82
CA ASP A 611 24.40 -10.29 -7.92
C ASP A 611 23.36 -10.50 -6.80
N ASP A 612 23.11 -11.76 -6.41
CA ASP A 612 22.28 -12.06 -5.24
C ASP A 612 22.92 -11.50 -3.95
N VAL A 613 24.25 -11.53 -3.81
CA VAL A 613 24.93 -10.90 -2.66
C VAL A 613 24.87 -9.39 -2.76
N LEU A 614 25.05 -8.80 -3.95
CA LEU A 614 24.93 -7.36 -4.14
C LEU A 614 23.53 -6.85 -3.76
N LEU A 615 22.48 -7.58 -4.15
CA LEU A 615 21.09 -7.29 -3.81
C LEU A 615 20.80 -7.51 -2.32
N ALA A 616 21.26 -8.64 -1.75
CA ALA A 616 21.15 -8.92 -0.32
C ALA A 616 21.83 -7.82 0.51
N ASP A 617 23.08 -7.47 0.20
CA ASP A 617 23.86 -6.43 0.89
C ASP A 617 23.23 -5.05 0.75
N HIS A 618 22.61 -4.74 -0.40
CA HIS A 618 21.87 -3.50 -0.57
C HIS A 618 20.70 -3.42 0.42
N TRP A 619 19.88 -4.47 0.48
CA TRP A 619 18.73 -4.53 1.37
C TRP A 619 19.11 -4.62 2.84
N LEU A 620 20.15 -5.38 3.19
CA LEU A 620 20.70 -5.47 4.56
C LEU A 620 21.21 -4.11 5.05
N ARG A 621 21.83 -3.30 4.19
CA ARG A 621 22.23 -1.92 4.56
C ARG A 621 21.02 -1.05 4.85
N ILE A 622 19.97 -1.11 4.02
CA ILE A 622 18.73 -0.35 4.24
C ILE A 622 18.05 -0.82 5.54
N HIS A 623 18.01 -2.13 5.78
CA HIS A 623 17.50 -2.71 7.01
C HIS A 623 18.25 -2.19 8.24
N ALA A 624 19.59 -2.25 8.23
CA ALA A 624 20.43 -1.76 9.33
C ALA A 624 20.34 -0.24 9.53
N GLU A 625 20.19 0.54 8.46
CA GLU A 625 19.95 1.98 8.55
C GLU A 625 18.57 2.30 9.14
N ALA A 626 17.53 1.59 8.70
CA ALA A 626 16.18 1.75 9.22
C ALA A 626 16.08 1.38 10.71
N LEU A 627 16.84 0.37 11.16
CA LEU A 627 16.94 0.02 12.58
C LEU A 627 17.63 1.10 13.44
N ARG A 628 18.48 1.93 12.86
CA ARG A 628 19.20 3.01 13.57
C ARG A 628 18.41 4.32 13.64
N ARG A 629 17.37 4.49 12.83
CA ARG A 629 16.57 5.72 12.77
C ARG A 629 15.45 5.68 13.80
N ASP A 630 15.32 6.76 14.57
CA ASP A 630 14.16 7.00 15.44
C ASP A 630 13.10 7.81 14.67
N GLY A 631 11.83 7.38 14.72
CA GLY A 631 10.70 8.08 14.09
C GLY A 631 9.58 7.16 13.59
N GLU A 632 8.40 7.76 13.33
CA GLU A 632 7.27 7.08 12.70
C GLU A 632 7.69 6.55 11.31
N GLY A 633 7.52 5.24 11.07
CA GLY A 633 7.87 4.59 9.81
C GLY A 633 9.24 3.90 9.75
N ALA A 634 10.12 4.06 10.75
CA ALA A 634 11.41 3.36 10.79
C ALA A 634 11.27 1.83 10.90
N LYS A 635 10.41 1.35 11.81
CA LYS A 635 10.16 -0.09 12.01
C LYS A 635 9.53 -0.79 10.80
N PRO A 636 8.46 -0.26 10.17
CA PRO A 636 7.91 -0.85 8.95
C PRO A 636 8.93 -0.91 7.81
N ASN A 637 9.77 0.12 7.65
CA ASN A 637 10.83 0.13 6.64
C ASN A 637 11.91 -0.93 6.92
N ALA A 638 12.29 -1.13 8.19
CA ALA A 638 13.23 -2.18 8.58
C ALA A 638 12.67 -3.57 8.25
N VAL A 639 11.40 -3.85 8.59
CA VAL A 639 10.74 -5.11 8.25
C VAL A 639 10.74 -5.32 6.73
N ARG A 640 10.28 -4.32 5.96
CA ARG A 640 10.24 -4.39 4.49
C ARG A 640 11.61 -4.68 3.87
N ALA A 641 12.63 -3.94 4.27
CA ALA A 641 13.99 -4.11 3.73
C ALA A 641 14.59 -5.46 4.15
N GLY A 642 14.33 -5.92 5.37
CA GLY A 642 14.76 -7.24 5.83
C GLY A 642 14.14 -8.35 4.98
N LEU A 643 12.82 -8.31 4.78
CA LEU A 643 12.10 -9.29 3.95
C LEU A 643 12.58 -9.28 2.49
N ALA A 644 12.90 -8.11 1.93
CA ALA A 644 13.44 -8.02 0.58
C ALA A 644 14.83 -8.68 0.43
N ALA A 645 15.63 -8.74 1.49
CA ALA A 645 16.93 -9.41 1.49
C ALA A 645 16.82 -10.96 1.52
N VAL A 646 15.79 -11.50 2.18
CA VAL A 646 15.68 -12.93 2.51
C VAL A 646 15.76 -13.85 1.28
N PRO A 647 15.02 -13.62 0.17
CA PRO A 647 15.11 -14.50 -1.00
C PRO A 647 16.51 -14.61 -1.57
N TYR A 648 17.27 -13.52 -1.60
CA TYR A 648 18.64 -13.50 -2.10
C TYR A 648 19.61 -14.24 -1.17
N LEU A 649 19.43 -14.11 0.15
CA LEU A 649 20.20 -14.85 1.15
C LEU A 649 19.94 -16.36 1.03
N VAL A 650 18.67 -16.75 0.88
CA VAL A 650 18.23 -18.14 0.71
C VAL A 650 18.82 -18.76 -0.56
N ARG A 651 18.75 -18.05 -1.71
CA ARG A 651 19.35 -18.52 -2.98
C ARG A 651 20.86 -18.80 -2.87
N ARG A 652 21.57 -18.08 -2.00
CA ARG A 652 23.02 -18.24 -1.77
C ARG A 652 23.34 -19.18 -0.62
N GLY A 653 22.34 -19.79 0.02
CA GLY A 653 22.51 -20.69 1.15
C GLY A 653 22.99 -20.01 2.44
N ARG A 654 22.84 -18.67 2.55
CA ARG A 654 23.18 -17.91 3.77
C ARG A 654 22.05 -18.00 4.80
N TRP A 655 21.74 -19.22 5.23
CA TRP A 655 20.57 -19.54 6.06
C TRP A 655 20.62 -18.91 7.45
N ALA A 656 21.79 -18.90 8.10
CA ALA A 656 21.97 -18.23 9.39
C ALA A 656 21.63 -16.72 9.32
N GLU A 657 22.00 -16.04 8.24
CA GLU A 657 21.68 -14.62 8.06
C GLU A 657 20.21 -14.38 7.74
N ALA A 658 19.62 -15.22 6.87
CA ALA A 658 18.19 -15.17 6.60
C ALA A 658 17.38 -15.37 7.90
N GLY A 659 17.78 -16.34 8.73
CA GLY A 659 17.17 -16.60 10.03
C GLY A 659 17.21 -15.40 10.98
N ARG A 660 18.36 -14.75 11.12
CA ARG A 660 18.50 -13.54 11.95
C ARG A 660 17.60 -12.40 11.49
N VAL A 661 17.54 -12.14 10.18
CA VAL A 661 16.70 -11.08 9.62
C VAL A 661 15.21 -11.39 9.82
N LEU A 662 14.80 -12.64 9.63
CA LEU A 662 13.42 -13.08 9.84
C LEU A 662 13.00 -13.01 11.31
N ALA A 663 13.86 -13.45 12.23
CA ALA A 663 13.65 -13.29 13.67
C ALA A 663 13.48 -11.81 14.06
N GLN A 664 14.34 -10.94 13.53
CA GLN A 664 14.24 -9.50 13.75
C GLN A 664 12.96 -8.91 13.17
N ALA A 665 12.52 -9.36 11.99
CA ALA A 665 11.26 -8.94 11.39
C ALA A 665 10.05 -9.31 12.26
N VAL A 666 9.99 -10.55 12.77
CA VAL A 666 8.92 -11.02 13.68
C VAL A 666 8.92 -10.26 15.01
N ARG A 667 10.10 -9.85 15.51
CA ARG A 667 10.16 -8.99 16.71
C ARG A 667 9.59 -7.59 16.49
N LEU A 668 9.74 -7.06 15.27
CA LEU A 668 9.24 -5.72 14.91
C LEU A 668 7.77 -5.73 14.50
N ASP A 669 7.31 -6.83 13.91
CA ASP A 669 5.93 -7.12 13.51
C ASP A 669 5.58 -8.54 13.96
N ASP A 670 4.87 -8.63 15.09
CA ASP A 670 4.48 -9.87 15.74
C ASP A 670 3.15 -10.43 15.21
N SER A 671 2.71 -9.97 14.04
CA SER A 671 1.49 -10.46 13.43
C SER A 671 1.62 -11.96 13.09
N PRO A 672 0.52 -12.72 13.14
CA PRO A 672 0.50 -14.11 12.70
C PRO A 672 0.99 -14.29 11.25
N GLY A 673 0.75 -13.29 10.40
CA GLY A 673 1.18 -13.31 9.00
C GLY A 673 2.69 -13.23 8.85
N MET A 674 3.34 -12.32 9.58
CA MET A 674 4.80 -12.21 9.58
C MET A 674 5.46 -13.47 10.17
N THR A 675 4.92 -13.97 11.29
CA THR A 675 5.37 -15.22 11.92
C THR A 675 5.32 -16.39 10.94
N ARG A 676 4.18 -16.55 10.25
CA ARG A 676 4.01 -17.63 9.26
C ARG A 676 4.95 -17.47 8.07
N LEU A 677 5.09 -16.26 7.53
CA LEU A 677 5.99 -15.96 6.42
C LEU A 677 7.44 -16.34 6.75
N ALA A 678 7.89 -16.00 7.96
CA ALA A 678 9.22 -16.36 8.43
C ALA A 678 9.42 -17.88 8.53
N LEU A 679 8.43 -18.60 9.06
CA LEU A 679 8.47 -20.07 9.13
C LEU A 679 8.47 -20.73 7.74
N ASP A 680 7.68 -20.20 6.80
CA ASP A 680 7.63 -20.71 5.43
C ASP A 680 8.99 -20.55 4.73
N TYR A 681 9.69 -19.43 4.90
CA TYR A 681 11.06 -19.26 4.38
C TYR A 681 12.06 -20.25 4.99
N LEU A 682 12.01 -20.45 6.31
CA LEU A 682 12.93 -21.37 7.00
C LEU A 682 12.65 -22.83 6.65
N SER A 683 11.44 -23.17 6.24
CA SER A 683 11.07 -24.53 5.78
C SER A 683 11.71 -24.94 4.46
N LEU A 684 12.24 -23.97 3.69
CA LEU A 684 12.98 -24.25 2.45
C LEU A 684 14.42 -24.73 2.70
N ALA A 685 14.90 -24.69 3.95
CA ALA A 685 16.26 -25.10 4.26
C ALA A 685 16.46 -26.61 4.01
N PRO A 686 17.51 -27.01 3.27
CA PRO A 686 17.78 -28.42 3.03
C PRO A 686 18.29 -29.12 4.30
N ASP A 687 18.06 -30.42 4.39
CA ASP A 687 18.57 -31.25 5.48
C ASP A 687 20.09 -31.12 5.60
N GLY A 688 20.57 -30.69 6.79
CA GLY A 688 21.99 -30.49 7.08
C GLY A 688 22.53 -29.07 6.89
N ALA A 689 21.76 -28.14 6.33
CA ALA A 689 22.15 -26.72 6.31
C ALA A 689 21.93 -26.08 7.69
N ASP A 690 22.99 -25.75 8.42
CA ASP A 690 22.96 -25.02 9.70
C ASP A 690 21.83 -25.51 10.65
N GLY A 691 21.58 -26.82 10.69
CA GLY A 691 20.33 -27.41 11.19
C GLY A 691 19.94 -26.96 12.60
N GLY A 692 20.88 -26.94 13.56
CA GLY A 692 20.61 -26.44 14.91
C GLY A 692 20.37 -24.93 14.96
N ARG A 693 21.04 -24.13 14.11
CA ARG A 693 20.80 -22.67 14.00
C ARG A 693 19.43 -22.35 13.43
N ILE A 694 19.00 -23.09 12.41
CA ILE A 694 17.68 -22.92 11.78
C ILE A 694 16.59 -23.35 12.76
N ASN A 695 16.76 -24.51 13.41
CA ASN A 695 15.84 -24.98 14.44
C ASN A 695 15.75 -23.99 15.60
N ALA A 696 16.88 -23.45 16.06
CA ALA A 696 16.92 -22.40 17.07
C ALA A 696 16.14 -21.14 16.64
N THR A 697 16.28 -20.72 15.39
CA THR A 697 15.54 -19.56 14.84
C THR A 697 14.04 -19.85 14.76
N ILE A 698 13.63 -21.04 14.32
CA ILE A 698 12.23 -21.47 14.31
C ILE A 698 11.65 -21.43 15.73
N LEU A 699 12.40 -21.97 16.70
CA LEU A 699 12.00 -21.96 18.10
C LEU A 699 11.90 -20.55 18.65
N LEU A 700 12.81 -19.65 18.27
CA LEU A 700 12.75 -18.24 18.64
C LEU A 700 11.48 -17.55 18.11
N ILE A 701 11.15 -17.76 16.84
CA ILE A 701 9.94 -17.21 16.21
C ILE A 701 8.69 -17.75 16.92
N ARG A 702 8.62 -19.06 17.18
CA ARG A 702 7.52 -19.69 17.92
C ARG A 702 7.41 -19.17 19.35
N THR A 703 8.55 -18.95 20.01
CA THR A 703 8.58 -18.42 21.38
C THR A 703 7.94 -17.04 21.44
N ASN A 704 8.23 -16.16 20.48
CA ASN A 704 7.60 -14.83 20.43
C ASN A 704 6.07 -14.90 20.33
N GLU A 705 5.55 -15.84 19.54
CA GLU A 705 4.11 -16.10 19.45
C GLU A 705 3.54 -16.68 20.77
N GLN A 706 4.19 -17.70 21.32
CA GLN A 706 3.72 -18.44 22.49
C GLN A 706 3.86 -17.69 23.82
N ALA A 707 4.84 -16.80 23.96
CA ALA A 707 5.16 -16.14 25.21
C ALA A 707 3.98 -15.37 25.83
N ARG A 708 3.02 -14.92 25.00
CA ARG A 708 1.81 -14.23 25.48
C ARG A 708 0.77 -15.16 26.08
N SER A 709 0.67 -16.39 25.58
CA SER A 709 -0.34 -17.38 25.97
C SER A 709 0.17 -18.39 26.98
N ASP A 710 1.41 -18.85 26.81
CA ASP A 710 2.07 -19.85 27.65
C ASP A 710 3.57 -19.54 27.77
N PRO A 711 3.94 -18.70 28.77
CA PRO A 711 5.33 -18.35 29.02
C PRO A 711 6.22 -19.55 29.39
N ASP A 712 5.65 -20.62 29.93
CA ASP A 712 6.42 -21.78 30.37
C ASP A 712 6.81 -22.66 29.20
N LEU A 713 5.85 -22.94 28.31
CA LEU A 713 6.15 -23.59 27.03
C LEU A 713 7.17 -22.79 26.22
N ALA A 714 7.01 -21.47 26.15
CA ALA A 714 7.96 -20.59 25.47
C ALA A 714 9.37 -20.68 26.10
N GLY A 715 9.46 -20.74 27.44
CA GLY A 715 10.72 -20.97 28.15
C GLY A 715 11.36 -22.33 27.86
N ASP A 716 10.55 -23.40 27.75
CA ASP A 716 11.02 -24.74 27.41
C ASP A 716 11.56 -24.83 25.98
N LEU A 717 10.89 -24.18 25.02
CA LEU A 717 11.36 -24.08 23.63
C LEU A 717 12.72 -23.39 23.54
N LEU A 718 12.92 -22.28 24.26
CA LEU A 718 14.21 -21.58 24.31
C LEU A 718 15.31 -22.42 24.97
N ARG A 719 15.01 -23.11 26.08
CA ARG A 719 15.98 -24.00 26.74
C ARG A 719 16.37 -25.18 25.85
N HIS A 720 15.42 -25.74 25.10
CA HIS A 720 15.68 -26.79 24.13
C HIS A 720 16.60 -26.30 23.01
N ALA A 721 16.32 -25.12 22.44
CA ALA A 721 17.17 -24.49 21.42
C ALA A 721 18.60 -24.24 21.94
N LEU A 722 18.72 -23.73 23.17
CA LEU A 722 20.02 -23.49 23.82
C LEU A 722 20.83 -24.77 24.01
N HIS A 723 20.18 -25.89 24.32
CA HIS A 723 20.85 -27.19 24.42
C HIS A 723 21.42 -27.61 23.06
N GLN A 724 20.64 -27.50 21.99
CA GLN A 724 21.07 -27.88 20.64
C GLN A 724 22.27 -27.06 20.15
N VAL A 725 22.19 -25.73 20.27
CA VAL A 725 23.24 -24.83 19.78
C VAL A 725 24.55 -24.95 20.60
N ARG A 726 24.46 -25.36 21.87
CA ARG A 726 25.63 -25.57 22.72
C ARG A 726 26.54 -26.69 22.22
N GLU A 727 25.97 -27.71 21.58
CA GLU A 727 26.74 -28.82 20.98
C GLU A 727 27.45 -28.40 19.69
N GLU A 728 26.93 -27.37 19.00
CA GLU A 728 27.43 -26.87 17.71
C GLU A 728 28.48 -25.75 17.84
N GLY A 729 28.62 -25.13 19.02
CA GLY A 729 29.65 -24.13 19.29
C GLY A 729 29.39 -22.72 18.72
N ASP A 730 28.15 -22.38 18.34
CA ASP A 730 27.81 -21.03 17.87
C ASP A 730 27.51 -20.07 19.03
N GLU A 731 28.51 -19.23 19.35
CA GLU A 731 28.42 -18.25 20.42
C GLU A 731 27.35 -17.17 20.19
N GLU A 732 27.12 -16.75 18.94
CA GLU A 732 26.25 -15.61 18.62
C GLU A 732 24.76 -15.96 18.75
N ILE A 733 24.34 -17.08 18.17
CA ILE A 733 22.95 -17.57 18.30
C ILE A 733 22.64 -17.96 19.74
N ARG A 734 23.60 -18.56 20.45
CA ARG A 734 23.46 -18.87 21.87
C ARG A 734 23.24 -17.59 22.69
N ALA A 735 23.99 -16.52 22.41
CA ALA A 735 23.81 -15.24 23.08
C ALA A 735 22.43 -14.62 22.78
N GLU A 736 21.93 -14.73 21.54
CA GLU A 736 20.59 -14.27 21.16
C GLU A 736 19.49 -15.04 21.91
N LEU A 737 19.50 -16.37 21.86
CA LEU A 737 18.54 -17.22 22.58
C LEU A 737 18.57 -16.97 24.10
N THR A 738 19.76 -16.81 24.68
CA THR A 738 19.92 -16.51 26.11
C THR A 738 19.33 -15.13 26.44
N GLY A 739 19.55 -14.13 25.57
CA GLY A 739 18.96 -12.81 25.70
C GLY A 739 17.43 -12.85 25.70
N GLU A 740 16.84 -13.65 24.81
CA GLU A 740 15.38 -13.80 24.69
C GLU A 740 14.79 -14.55 25.89
N LEU A 741 15.50 -15.55 26.42
CA LEU A 741 15.13 -16.22 27.67
C LEU A 741 15.16 -15.25 28.86
N ILE A 742 16.20 -14.41 28.95
CA ILE A 742 16.31 -13.36 29.97
C ILE A 742 15.12 -12.40 29.87
N ASP A 743 14.83 -11.89 28.66
CA ASP A 743 13.75 -10.94 28.45
C ASP A 743 12.36 -11.59 28.67
N LEU A 744 12.18 -12.90 28.42
CA LEU A 744 10.97 -13.66 28.72
C LEU A 744 10.76 -13.84 30.23
N LEU A 745 11.79 -14.30 30.95
CA LEU A 745 11.75 -14.46 32.41
C LEU A 745 11.51 -13.11 33.11
N ALA A 746 12.17 -12.04 32.65
CA ALA A 746 11.99 -10.71 33.23
C ALA A 746 10.57 -10.16 33.04
N ARG A 747 9.92 -10.48 31.92
CA ARG A 747 8.56 -10.00 31.59
C ARG A 747 7.45 -10.78 32.28
N TYR A 748 7.54 -12.12 32.29
CA TYR A 748 6.42 -12.98 32.72
C TYR A 748 6.65 -13.70 34.05
N ARG A 749 7.87 -13.69 34.58
CA ARG A 749 8.23 -14.22 35.90
C ARG A 749 8.70 -13.08 36.79
N SER A 750 9.98 -13.05 37.13
CA SER A 750 10.58 -11.98 37.93
C SER A 750 11.95 -11.58 37.37
N PRO A 751 12.34 -10.29 37.47
CA PRO A 751 13.69 -9.87 37.08
C PRO A 751 14.78 -10.53 37.94
N GLY A 752 14.43 -11.00 39.15
CA GLY A 752 15.33 -11.75 40.02
C GLY A 752 15.69 -13.13 39.46
N GLU A 753 14.74 -13.85 38.86
CA GLU A 753 14.98 -15.14 38.19
C GLU A 753 15.79 -14.97 36.89
N ALA A 754 15.65 -13.84 36.21
CA ALA A 754 16.38 -13.53 34.98
C ALA A 754 17.85 -13.11 35.23
N LEU A 755 18.15 -12.55 36.40
CA LEU A 755 19.47 -11.97 36.70
C LEU A 755 20.63 -12.99 36.66
N PRO A 756 20.53 -14.22 37.22
CA PRO A 756 21.58 -15.22 37.10
C PRO A 756 21.93 -15.57 35.65
N TRP A 757 20.93 -15.61 34.76
CA TRP A 757 21.14 -15.86 33.34
C TRP A 757 21.91 -14.70 32.68
N ALA A 758 21.56 -13.45 33.02
CA ALA A 758 22.29 -12.28 32.52
C ALA A 758 23.75 -12.24 32.98
N VAL A 759 24.01 -12.57 34.26
CA VAL A 759 25.38 -12.67 34.80
C VAL A 759 26.15 -13.81 34.12
N GLY A 760 25.52 -14.98 33.97
CA GLY A 760 26.12 -16.11 33.26
C GLY A 760 26.47 -15.78 31.82
N ALA A 761 25.59 -15.07 31.10
CA ALA A 761 25.81 -14.67 29.71
C ALA A 761 27.06 -13.81 29.53
N VAL A 762 27.36 -12.90 30.47
CA VAL A 762 28.58 -12.06 30.45
C VAL A 762 29.86 -12.90 30.49
N HIS A 763 29.86 -14.00 31.24
CA HIS A 763 31.03 -14.87 31.39
C HIS A 763 31.16 -15.93 30.29
N GLN A 764 30.11 -16.17 29.52
CA GLN A 764 30.06 -17.22 28.50
C GLN A 764 30.48 -16.74 27.11
N VAL A 765 30.65 -15.42 26.93
CA VAL A 765 30.99 -14.80 25.65
C VAL A 765 32.39 -14.19 25.68
N GLU A 766 33.15 -14.40 24.61
CA GLU A 766 34.49 -13.83 24.42
C GLU A 766 34.43 -12.50 23.65
N SER A 767 33.43 -12.34 22.77
CA SER A 767 33.25 -11.10 22.00
C SER A 767 32.91 -9.92 22.90
N GLU A 768 33.70 -8.85 22.83
CA GLU A 768 33.44 -7.61 23.58
C GLU A 768 32.04 -7.03 23.29
N ARG A 769 31.59 -7.13 22.04
CA ARG A 769 30.23 -6.71 21.63
C ARG A 769 29.15 -7.49 22.35
N LEU A 770 29.24 -8.82 22.36
CA LEU A 770 28.25 -9.69 23.01
C LEU A 770 28.28 -9.53 24.53
N ARG A 771 29.49 -9.37 25.10
CA ARG A 771 29.68 -9.09 26.53
C ARG A 771 29.00 -7.79 26.94
N LEU A 772 29.20 -6.72 26.17
CA LEU A 772 28.58 -5.41 26.45
C LEU A 772 27.05 -5.47 26.30
N ALA A 773 26.54 -6.23 25.32
CA ALA A 773 25.10 -6.46 25.16
C ALA A 773 24.49 -7.27 26.33
N ALA A 774 25.22 -8.22 26.90
CA ALA A 774 24.80 -8.94 28.10
C ALA A 774 24.82 -8.04 29.35
N GLU A 775 25.84 -7.20 29.50
CA GLU A 775 25.91 -6.21 30.58
C GLU A 775 24.79 -5.17 30.51
N ALA A 776 24.44 -4.70 29.30
CA ALA A 776 23.30 -3.81 29.11
C ALA A 776 21.98 -4.44 29.63
N ARG A 777 21.74 -5.72 29.33
CA ARG A 777 20.59 -6.48 29.88
C ARG A 777 20.65 -6.59 31.39
N ARG A 778 21.82 -6.90 31.94
CA ARG A 778 22.04 -6.98 33.40
C ARG A 778 21.70 -5.65 34.08
N LEU A 779 22.14 -4.51 33.54
CA LEU A 779 21.80 -3.19 34.09
C LEU A 779 20.30 -2.89 34.01
N ARG A 780 19.61 -3.30 32.92
CA ARG A 780 18.14 -3.19 32.82
C ARG A 780 17.45 -3.96 33.96
N LEU A 781 17.85 -5.21 34.21
CA LEU A 781 17.30 -6.02 35.29
C LEU A 781 17.57 -5.42 36.67
N LEU A 782 18.81 -4.98 36.94
CA LEU A 782 19.16 -4.32 38.20
C LEU A 782 18.36 -3.04 38.42
N THR A 783 18.10 -2.29 37.35
CA THR A 783 17.24 -1.09 37.40
C THR A 783 15.79 -1.46 37.76
N ALA A 784 15.24 -2.50 37.13
CA ALA A 784 13.90 -3.00 37.44
C ALA A 784 13.77 -3.51 38.89
N MET A 785 14.84 -4.10 39.43
CA MET A 785 14.94 -4.53 40.84
C MET A 785 15.23 -3.39 41.81
N ARG A 786 15.31 -2.14 41.35
CA ARG A 786 15.66 -0.94 42.16
C ARG A 786 17.03 -1.02 42.84
N ARG A 787 17.97 -1.80 42.30
CA ARG A 787 19.36 -1.91 42.77
C ARG A 787 20.20 -0.76 42.20
N HIS A 788 19.76 0.46 42.46
CA HIS A 788 20.25 1.66 41.77
C HIS A 788 21.73 1.94 42.00
N HIS A 789 22.24 1.70 43.21
CA HIS A 789 23.66 1.85 43.53
C HIS A 789 24.55 0.99 42.62
N GLU A 790 24.21 -0.30 42.46
CA GLU A 790 24.97 -1.23 41.63
C GLU A 790 24.93 -0.86 40.15
N VAL A 791 23.78 -0.37 39.67
CA VAL A 791 23.67 0.16 38.30
C VAL A 791 24.63 1.31 38.08
N GLN A 792 24.76 2.24 39.03
CA GLN A 792 25.67 3.38 38.90
C GLN A 792 27.14 2.96 38.92
N GLU A 793 27.54 2.04 39.82
CA GLU A 793 28.92 1.55 39.88
C GLU A 793 29.32 0.81 38.61
N LEU A 794 28.48 -0.13 38.15
CA LEU A 794 28.73 -0.89 36.92
C LEU A 794 28.75 0.03 35.68
N ALA A 795 27.81 0.97 35.55
CA ALA A 795 27.79 1.90 34.42
C ALA A 795 29.05 2.76 34.35
N ARG A 796 29.62 3.20 35.48
CA ARG A 796 30.87 3.98 35.48
C ARG A 796 32.07 3.18 34.95
N VAL A 797 32.09 1.87 35.18
CA VAL A 797 33.15 0.98 34.68
C VAL A 797 32.94 0.66 33.20
N LEU A 798 31.70 0.46 32.77
CA LEU A 798 31.36 0.04 31.41
C LEU A 798 31.35 1.19 30.39
N VAL A 799 31.22 2.44 30.84
CA VAL A 799 31.20 3.61 29.96
C VAL A 799 32.64 4.09 29.73
N PRO A 800 33.21 3.94 28.51
CA PRO A 800 34.53 4.48 28.21
C PRO A 800 34.59 6.00 28.36
N GLU A 801 35.78 6.54 28.64
CA GLU A 801 36.00 8.00 28.80
C GLU A 801 36.01 8.76 27.46
N HIS A 802 36.28 8.08 26.34
CA HIS A 802 36.48 8.69 25.02
C HIS A 802 35.32 8.36 24.06
N ASP A 803 34.95 9.32 23.19
CA ASP A 803 34.10 9.13 22.01
C ASP A 803 34.94 9.43 20.73
N PRO A 804 34.63 8.82 19.56
CA PRO A 804 33.56 7.86 19.31
C PRO A 804 33.92 6.44 19.76
N VAL A 805 32.91 5.65 20.13
CA VAL A 805 33.05 4.21 20.32
C VAL A 805 32.93 3.49 18.97
N PRO A 806 33.49 2.26 18.81
CA PRO A 806 33.29 1.46 17.61
C PRO A 806 31.81 1.26 17.28
N VAL A 807 31.46 1.29 15.98
CA VAL A 807 30.07 1.25 15.47
C VAL A 807 29.30 0.03 15.99
N GLU A 808 29.99 -1.10 16.09
CA GLU A 808 29.46 -2.37 16.58
C GLU A 808 29.09 -2.37 18.08
N LEU A 809 29.59 -1.40 18.86
CA LEU A 809 29.32 -1.24 20.30
C LEU A 809 28.30 -0.14 20.61
N GLU A 810 28.01 0.76 19.67
CA GLU A 810 27.18 1.96 19.87
C GLU A 810 25.83 1.65 20.54
N ARG A 811 25.11 0.64 20.03
CA ARG A 811 23.79 0.27 20.57
C ARG A 811 23.83 -0.16 22.04
N SER A 812 24.75 -1.08 22.38
CA SER A 812 24.90 -1.56 23.75
C SER A 812 25.34 -0.44 24.69
N TYR A 813 26.19 0.46 24.21
CA TYR A 813 26.64 1.63 24.95
C TYR A 813 25.50 2.63 25.24
N GLU A 814 24.65 2.90 24.27
CA GLU A 814 23.44 3.73 24.46
C GLU A 814 22.46 3.10 25.45
N GLU A 815 22.23 1.79 25.39
CA GLU A 815 21.39 1.07 26.35
C GLU A 815 21.93 1.17 27.79
N ILE A 816 23.25 1.11 27.96
CA ILE A 816 23.93 1.30 29.26
C ILE A 816 23.74 2.73 29.77
N LEU A 817 23.97 3.75 28.93
CA LEU A 817 23.78 5.16 29.30
C LEU A 817 22.32 5.44 29.70
N GLN A 818 21.36 4.88 28.96
CA GLN A 818 19.94 5.03 29.25
C GLN A 818 19.53 4.33 30.55
N ALA A 819 20.07 3.14 30.84
CA ALA A 819 19.84 2.45 32.11
C ALA A 819 20.44 3.23 33.29
N ALA A 820 21.66 3.74 33.15
CA ALA A 820 22.33 4.55 34.17
C ALA A 820 21.57 5.86 34.46
N ARG A 821 21.12 6.55 33.41
CA ARG A 821 20.28 7.74 33.52
C ARG A 821 18.95 7.45 34.21
N SER A 822 18.23 6.42 33.75
CA SER A 822 16.91 6.05 34.30
C SER A 822 17.01 5.64 35.78
N SER A 823 18.05 4.89 36.13
CA SER A 823 18.34 4.52 37.52
C SER A 823 18.69 5.73 38.40
N ALA A 824 19.46 6.70 37.88
CA ALA A 824 19.77 7.92 38.61
C ALA A 824 18.52 8.79 38.86
N LEU A 825 17.60 8.86 37.90
CA LEU A 825 16.31 9.53 38.05
C LEU A 825 15.43 8.86 39.11
N ALA A 826 15.28 7.53 39.03
CA ALA A 826 14.49 6.76 39.99
C ALA A 826 15.07 6.81 41.41
N TRP A 827 16.39 6.93 41.53
CA TRP A 827 17.09 7.09 42.81
C TRP A 827 17.24 8.55 43.26
N GLU A 828 16.57 9.48 42.57
CA GLU A 828 16.55 10.92 42.87
C GLU A 828 17.93 11.59 42.92
N ARG A 829 18.92 11.02 42.23
CA ARG A 829 20.26 11.59 42.06
C ARG A 829 20.28 12.52 40.86
N TRP A 830 19.56 13.64 40.98
CA TRP A 830 19.29 14.59 39.89
C TRP A 830 20.56 15.08 39.17
N SER A 831 21.61 15.43 39.90
CA SER A 831 22.89 15.88 39.31
C SER A 831 23.58 14.77 38.51
N THR A 832 23.49 13.52 38.96
CA THR A 832 24.05 12.36 38.26
C THR A 832 23.24 12.03 37.01
N ALA A 833 21.92 12.16 37.07
CA ALA A 833 21.06 12.00 35.89
C ALA A 833 21.42 12.99 34.77
N ILE A 834 21.63 14.27 35.11
CA ILE A 834 22.07 15.31 34.15
C ILE A 834 23.43 14.95 33.54
N ALA A 835 24.38 14.46 34.35
CA ALA A 835 25.69 14.05 33.85
C ALA A 835 25.58 12.92 32.81
N TRP A 836 24.71 11.93 33.06
CA TRP A 836 24.44 10.87 32.09
C TRP A 836 23.75 11.37 30.83
N THR A 837 22.76 12.27 30.94
CA THR A 837 22.12 12.91 29.77
C THR A 837 23.14 13.65 28.91
N HIS A 838 24.05 14.41 29.52
CA HIS A 838 25.12 15.11 28.80
C HIS A 838 26.08 14.14 28.09
N ARG A 839 26.45 13.02 28.74
CA ARG A 839 27.27 11.98 28.11
C ARG A 839 26.57 11.39 26.88
N MET A 840 25.28 11.05 27.02
CA MET A 840 24.45 10.52 25.93
C MET A 840 24.26 11.52 24.79
N SER A 841 24.05 12.80 25.10
CA SER A 841 23.94 13.86 24.07
C SER A 841 25.25 14.05 23.30
N ARG A 842 26.41 13.99 23.96
CA ARG A 842 27.71 14.11 23.29
C ARG A 842 27.95 12.93 22.36
N HIS A 843 27.68 11.71 22.84
CA HIS A 843 27.80 10.49 22.06
C HIS A 843 26.95 10.56 20.78
N ARG A 844 25.66 10.88 20.91
CA ARG A 844 24.74 11.01 19.76
C ARG A 844 25.10 12.16 18.82
N GLN A 845 25.73 13.23 19.31
CA GLN A 845 26.20 14.33 18.47
C GLN A 845 27.34 13.89 17.54
N HIS A 846 28.26 13.03 18.01
CA HIS A 846 29.34 12.48 17.18
C HIS A 846 28.82 11.58 16.05
N GLN A 847 27.66 10.96 16.22
CA GLN A 847 26.98 10.15 15.19
C GLN A 847 26.26 10.99 14.10
N GLY A 848 26.28 12.33 14.20
CA GLY A 848 25.60 13.19 13.23
C GLY A 848 24.08 13.13 13.30
N VAL A 849 23.52 12.79 14.47
CA VAL A 849 22.07 12.75 14.71
C VAL A 849 21.44 14.12 14.46
N GLN A 850 20.22 14.11 13.89
CA GLN A 850 19.49 15.32 13.55
C GLN A 850 19.26 16.23 14.78
N PRO A 851 19.22 17.57 14.61
CA PRO A 851 19.12 18.50 15.73
C PRO A 851 17.93 18.25 16.66
N TRP A 852 16.78 17.84 16.12
CA TRP A 852 15.58 17.55 16.93
C TRP A 852 15.76 16.34 17.85
N ALA A 853 16.40 15.26 17.39
CA ALA A 853 16.61 14.08 18.22
C ALA A 853 17.63 14.36 19.35
N LEU A 854 18.63 15.22 19.09
CA LEU A 854 19.50 15.72 20.16
C LEU A 854 18.76 16.62 21.16
N ALA A 855 17.84 17.46 20.68
CA ALA A 855 17.01 18.29 21.55
C ALA A 855 16.09 17.43 22.45
N LEU A 856 15.58 16.30 21.95
CA LEU A 856 14.78 15.36 22.75
C LEU A 856 15.58 14.72 23.90
N ILE A 857 16.82 14.32 23.64
CA ILE A 857 17.73 13.79 24.67
C ILE A 857 17.97 14.84 25.75
N LYS A 858 18.29 16.08 25.35
CA LYS A 858 18.56 17.20 26.28
C LYS A 858 17.32 17.61 27.07
N MET A 859 16.15 17.61 26.44
CA MET A 859 14.88 17.98 27.08
C MET A 859 14.68 17.20 28.38
N ALA A 860 15.12 15.95 28.41
CA ALA A 860 15.01 15.07 29.56
C ALA A 860 15.66 15.58 30.87
N ASP A 861 16.52 16.61 30.82
CA ASP A 861 17.08 17.29 31.99
C ASP A 861 16.13 18.28 32.66
N TRP A 862 14.98 18.61 32.04
CA TRP A 862 14.01 19.56 32.60
C TRP A 862 13.48 19.09 33.97
N VAL A 863 13.19 17.79 34.14
CA VAL A 863 12.70 17.23 35.41
C VAL A 863 13.77 17.32 36.52
N PRO A 864 15.02 16.84 36.33
CA PRO A 864 16.10 17.07 37.28
C PRO A 864 16.31 18.54 37.65
N LEU A 865 16.32 19.44 36.66
CA LEU A 865 16.51 20.88 36.90
C LEU A 865 15.35 21.47 37.71
N PHE A 866 14.12 21.06 37.42
CA PHE A 866 12.92 21.44 38.16
C PHE A 866 12.98 20.97 39.61
N ARG A 867 13.33 19.70 39.86
CA ARG A 867 13.46 19.13 41.21
C ARG A 867 14.59 19.77 42.03
N LEU A 868 15.68 20.20 41.37
CA LEU A 868 16.78 20.97 41.98
C LEU A 868 16.44 22.46 42.20
N GLY A 869 15.24 22.92 41.86
CA GLY A 869 14.83 24.33 41.98
C GLY A 869 15.53 25.25 40.98
N ARG A 870 16.20 24.72 39.95
CA ARG A 870 16.93 25.48 38.92
C ARG A 870 16.00 25.90 37.78
N LEU A 871 14.88 26.54 38.13
CA LEU A 871 13.75 26.80 37.23
C LEU A 871 14.14 27.61 35.98
N SER A 872 14.99 28.64 36.12
CA SER A 872 15.46 29.45 34.98
C SER A 872 16.32 28.67 33.98
N LYS A 873 17.02 27.61 34.43
CA LYS A 873 17.79 26.74 33.52
C LYS A 873 16.85 25.77 32.79
N ALA A 874 15.86 25.23 33.49
CA ALA A 874 14.84 24.37 32.89
C ALA A 874 14.00 25.13 31.85
N GLU A 875 13.62 26.38 32.13
CA GLU A 875 12.87 27.23 31.21
C GLU A 875 13.64 27.50 29.91
N ARG A 876 14.92 27.90 30.01
CA ARG A 876 15.77 28.10 28.82
C ARG A 876 15.95 26.83 28.00
N LEU A 877 16.16 25.69 28.65
CA LEU A 877 16.28 24.39 27.98
C LEU A 877 15.01 24.06 27.19
N LEU A 878 13.83 24.19 27.80
CA LEU A 878 12.57 23.88 27.14
C LEU A 878 12.25 24.87 26.01
N ASP A 879 12.62 26.15 26.16
CA ASP A 879 12.48 27.14 25.10
C ASP A 879 13.35 26.79 23.88
N GLU A 880 14.61 26.41 24.09
CA GLU A 880 15.51 25.92 23.02
C GLU A 880 14.94 24.67 22.34
N CYS A 881 14.47 23.69 23.13
CA CYS A 881 13.84 22.47 22.62
C CYS A 881 12.60 22.79 21.77
N GLN A 882 11.72 23.67 22.25
CA GLN A 882 10.54 24.11 21.51
C GLN A 882 10.90 24.71 20.14
N HIS A 883 11.89 25.60 20.07
CA HIS A 883 12.32 26.20 18.80
C HIS A 883 12.81 25.14 17.81
N VAL A 884 13.59 24.17 18.27
CA VAL A 884 14.09 23.07 17.42
C VAL A 884 12.94 22.20 16.93
N PHE A 885 12.02 21.80 17.81
CA PHE A 885 10.89 20.95 17.43
C PHE A 885 9.93 21.65 16.46
N MET A 886 9.68 22.95 16.65
CA MET A 886 8.90 23.77 15.70
C MET A 886 9.56 23.82 14.32
N ALA A 887 10.87 24.09 14.25
CA ALA A 887 11.59 24.18 12.98
C ALA A 887 11.56 22.87 12.17
N HIS A 888 11.55 21.72 12.86
CA HIS A 888 11.56 20.40 12.22
C HIS A 888 10.16 19.77 12.09
N ARG A 889 9.09 20.49 12.50
CA ARG A 889 7.72 19.96 12.55
C ARG A 889 7.60 18.66 13.37
N ALA A 890 8.41 18.53 14.42
CA ALA A 890 8.39 17.40 15.36
C ALA A 890 7.25 17.62 16.39
N LEU A 891 6.00 17.45 15.95
CA LEU A 891 4.80 17.76 16.72
C LEU A 891 4.66 17.00 18.07
N PRO A 892 5.02 15.71 18.21
CA PRO A 892 4.85 15.01 19.48
C PRO A 892 5.85 15.53 20.52
N GLU A 893 7.11 15.75 20.14
CA GLU A 893 8.13 16.32 21.02
C GLU A 893 7.84 17.79 21.35
N LEU A 894 7.33 18.55 20.38
CA LEU A 894 6.89 19.94 20.60
C LEU A 894 5.82 20.00 21.68
N ARG A 895 4.81 19.12 21.62
CA ARG A 895 3.72 19.03 22.61
C ARG A 895 4.24 18.76 24.02
N LEU A 896 5.18 17.82 24.16
CA LEU A 896 5.83 17.53 25.44
C LEU A 896 6.62 18.73 25.97
N ALA A 897 7.34 19.43 25.10
CA ALA A 897 8.11 20.62 25.48
C ALA A 897 7.20 21.75 25.98
N VAL A 898 6.10 22.06 25.27
CA VAL A 898 5.18 23.13 25.70
C VAL A 898 4.44 22.77 26.99
N SER A 899 4.01 21.52 27.16
CA SER A 899 3.37 21.09 28.42
C SER A 899 4.34 21.14 29.61
N ALA A 900 5.61 20.74 29.40
CA ALA A 900 6.65 20.90 30.42
C ALA A 900 6.92 22.38 30.77
N ARG A 901 6.74 23.32 29.82
CA ARG A 901 6.80 24.76 30.11
C ARG A 901 5.63 25.22 30.97
N ALA A 902 4.43 24.68 30.76
CA ALA A 902 3.27 24.98 31.60
C ALA A 902 3.55 24.68 33.08
N GLU A 903 4.15 23.52 33.37
CA GLU A 903 4.58 23.12 34.72
C GLU A 903 5.61 24.08 35.34
N ILE A 904 6.56 24.56 34.55
CA ILE A 904 7.54 25.57 35.01
C ILE A 904 6.86 26.91 35.31
N CYS A 905 5.98 27.37 34.43
CA CYS A 905 5.22 28.62 34.63
C CYS A 905 4.34 28.54 35.87
N ALA A 906 3.65 27.40 36.09
CA ALA A 906 2.86 27.16 37.29
C ALA A 906 3.71 27.24 38.56
N ARG A 907 4.90 26.62 38.56
CA ARG A 907 5.84 26.70 39.70
C ARG A 907 6.39 28.10 39.94
N LEU A 908 6.51 28.91 38.90
CA LEU A 908 6.95 30.30 38.97
C LEU A 908 5.80 31.28 39.24
N ALA A 909 4.62 30.77 39.65
CA ALA A 909 3.43 31.55 39.93
C ALA A 909 2.97 32.43 38.74
N ARG A 910 3.09 31.88 37.51
CA ARG A 910 2.59 32.46 36.26
C ARG A 910 1.44 31.59 35.69
N PRO A 911 0.26 31.58 36.34
CA PRO A 911 -0.79 30.62 36.02
C PRO A 911 -1.45 30.85 34.65
N ASP A 912 -1.56 32.11 34.18
CA ASP A 912 -2.08 32.40 32.84
C ASP A 912 -1.18 31.87 31.71
N GLU A 913 0.15 32.00 31.85
CA GLU A 913 1.10 31.43 30.91
C GLU A 913 1.06 29.88 30.94
N ALA A 914 0.87 29.29 32.13
CA ALA A 914 0.73 27.85 32.27
C ALA A 914 -0.51 27.31 31.53
N ALA A 915 -1.66 27.97 31.70
CA ALA A 915 -2.88 27.62 30.96
C ALA A 915 -2.68 27.75 29.44
N MET A 916 -2.08 28.86 28.98
CA MET A 916 -1.78 29.08 27.56
C MET A 916 -0.90 27.96 26.96
N TYR A 917 0.19 27.58 27.63
CA TYR A 917 1.07 26.53 27.11
C TYR A 917 0.38 25.15 27.06
N GLU A 918 -0.45 24.84 28.03
CA GLU A 918 -1.20 23.58 28.07
C GLU A 918 -2.33 23.56 27.02
N GLU A 919 -2.98 24.68 26.73
CA GLU A 919 -3.91 24.82 25.59
C GLU A 919 -3.22 24.57 24.25
N ILE A 920 -2.00 25.09 24.08
CA ILE A 920 -1.19 24.83 22.87
C ILE A 920 -0.85 23.34 22.78
N ALA A 921 -0.48 22.70 23.89
CA ALA A 921 -0.18 21.26 23.93
C ALA A 921 -1.40 20.43 23.51
N LEU A 922 -2.57 20.76 24.06
CA LEU A 922 -3.83 20.11 23.76
C LEU A 922 -4.22 20.25 22.28
N ARG A 923 -4.06 21.45 21.70
CA ARG A 923 -4.30 21.69 20.27
C ARG A 923 -3.43 20.81 19.38
N ILE A 924 -2.13 20.73 19.68
CA ILE A 924 -1.20 19.86 18.94
C ILE A 924 -1.64 18.39 19.06
N GLY A 925 -2.12 17.96 20.23
CA GLY A 925 -2.62 16.60 20.45
C GLY A 925 -3.81 16.24 19.55
N TYR A 926 -4.79 17.14 19.45
CA TYR A 926 -5.97 16.97 18.59
C TYR A 926 -5.64 16.96 17.09
N ASP A 927 -4.72 17.81 16.64
CA ASP A 927 -4.40 17.93 15.21
C ASP A 927 -3.55 16.75 14.68
N ALA A 928 -2.72 16.12 15.52
CA ALA A 928 -1.71 15.17 15.06
C ALA A 928 -1.90 13.71 15.51
N TYR A 929 -2.47 13.43 16.70
CA TYR A 929 -2.35 12.10 17.31
C TYR A 929 -3.68 11.40 17.60
N ASN A 930 -4.75 12.14 17.95
CA ASN A 930 -6.04 11.55 18.36
C ASN A 930 -5.90 10.41 19.42
N ASP A 931 -4.87 10.45 20.26
CA ASP A 931 -4.67 9.50 21.36
C ASP A 931 -5.53 9.91 22.56
N ALA A 932 -6.49 9.06 22.90
CA ALA A 932 -7.48 9.32 23.93
C ALA A 932 -6.87 9.49 25.33
N GLU A 933 -5.91 8.64 25.72
CA GLU A 933 -5.32 8.66 27.06
C GLU A 933 -4.48 9.92 27.25
N ASP A 934 -3.71 10.25 26.23
CA ASP A 934 -2.81 11.39 26.22
C ASP A 934 -3.57 12.73 26.18
N ILE A 935 -4.60 12.85 25.35
CA ILE A 935 -5.47 14.03 25.31
C ILE A 935 -6.24 14.19 26.63
N ALA A 936 -6.65 13.08 27.27
CA ALA A 936 -7.26 13.12 28.60
C ALA A 936 -6.33 13.73 29.65
N ARG A 937 -5.03 13.36 29.63
CA ARG A 937 -4.02 13.90 30.53
C ARG A 937 -3.89 15.42 30.39
N HIS A 938 -3.83 15.91 29.16
CA HIS A 938 -3.72 17.35 28.91
C HIS A 938 -4.98 18.12 29.31
N HIS A 939 -6.17 17.54 29.13
CA HIS A 939 -7.40 18.13 29.69
C HIS A 939 -7.39 18.20 31.23
N HIS A 940 -6.87 17.17 31.90
CA HIS A 940 -6.72 17.17 33.35
C HIS A 940 -5.75 18.25 33.84
N ASN A 941 -4.57 18.34 33.21
CA ASN A 941 -3.55 19.33 33.52
C ASN A 941 -4.05 20.76 33.25
N LEU A 942 -4.67 21.00 32.09
CA LEU A 942 -5.24 22.29 31.74
C LEU A 942 -6.27 22.73 32.77
N ALA A 943 -7.15 21.83 33.22
CA ALA A 943 -8.10 22.17 34.28
C ALA A 943 -7.43 22.59 35.60
N GLY A 944 -6.27 21.99 35.93
CA GLY A 944 -5.45 22.43 37.05
C GLY A 944 -4.95 23.86 36.87
N HIS A 945 -4.35 24.17 35.71
CA HIS A 945 -3.82 25.50 35.42
C HIS A 945 -4.91 26.57 35.30
N LEU A 946 -6.07 26.25 34.71
CA LEU A 946 -7.24 27.14 34.64
C LEU A 946 -7.77 27.49 36.04
N ARG A 947 -7.81 26.50 36.95
CA ARG A 947 -8.19 26.74 38.35
C ARG A 947 -7.21 27.69 39.03
N ASP A 948 -5.91 27.43 38.86
CA ASP A 948 -4.86 28.26 39.47
C ASP A 948 -4.80 29.67 38.87
N ALA A 949 -5.25 29.84 37.61
CA ALA A 949 -5.43 31.12 36.92
C ALA A 949 -6.76 31.83 37.26
N GLY A 950 -7.56 31.28 38.17
CA GLY A 950 -8.83 31.86 38.60
C GLY A 950 -9.92 31.88 37.51
N ARG A 951 -9.86 30.96 36.53
CA ARG A 951 -10.86 30.87 35.44
C ARG A 951 -12.21 30.35 35.97
N PRO A 952 -13.31 30.59 35.22
CA PRO A 952 -14.64 30.17 35.63
C PRO A 952 -14.70 28.67 36.00
N ARG A 953 -15.31 28.36 37.16
CA ARG A 953 -15.42 26.98 37.67
C ARG A 953 -16.03 25.99 36.68
N LEU A 954 -16.98 26.43 35.85
CA LEU A 954 -17.61 25.59 34.83
C LEU A 954 -16.60 25.08 33.79
N GLU A 955 -15.65 25.92 33.39
CA GLU A 955 -14.60 25.59 32.41
C GLU A 955 -13.63 24.55 32.97
N VAL A 956 -13.21 24.74 34.23
CA VAL A 956 -12.38 23.78 34.97
C VAL A 956 -13.08 22.42 35.08
N VAL A 957 -14.36 22.42 35.48
CA VAL A 957 -15.16 21.18 35.62
C VAL A 957 -15.36 20.50 34.27
N ALA A 958 -15.61 21.26 33.20
CA ALA A 958 -15.81 20.70 31.87
C ALA A 958 -14.57 19.97 31.35
N HIS A 959 -13.37 20.56 31.50
CA HIS A 959 -12.12 19.89 31.14
C HIS A 959 -11.82 18.66 32.02
N ARG A 960 -12.10 18.71 33.33
CA ARG A 960 -11.97 17.51 34.20
C ARG A 960 -12.94 16.39 33.80
N LEU A 961 -14.18 16.71 33.43
CA LEU A 961 -15.14 15.73 32.95
C LEU A 961 -14.74 15.15 31.58
N ALA A 962 -14.24 15.98 30.66
CA ALA A 962 -13.70 15.52 29.38
C ALA A 962 -12.54 14.53 29.59
N ALA A 963 -11.61 14.84 30.49
CA ALA A 963 -10.52 13.94 30.87
C ALA A 963 -11.04 12.60 31.44
N ALA A 964 -11.98 12.64 32.38
CA ALA A 964 -12.55 11.44 32.99
C ALA A 964 -13.30 10.57 31.95
N MET A 965 -14.04 11.19 31.03
CA MET A 965 -14.74 10.48 29.97
C MET A 965 -13.77 9.81 28.98
N LEU A 966 -12.69 10.48 28.61
CA LEU A 966 -11.65 9.90 27.75
C LEU A 966 -10.89 8.77 28.45
N TYR A 967 -10.48 8.93 29.71
CA TYR A 967 -9.85 7.84 30.47
C TYR A 967 -10.78 6.65 30.67
N SER A 968 -12.07 6.88 30.87
CA SER A 968 -13.06 5.80 30.97
C SER A 968 -13.27 5.09 29.63
N ALA A 969 -13.23 5.81 28.51
CA ALA A 969 -13.32 5.21 27.16
C ALA A 969 -12.05 4.46 26.76
N ALA A 970 -10.89 4.88 27.28
CA ALA A 970 -9.58 4.26 27.05
C ALA A 970 -9.23 3.14 28.07
N ASP A 971 -10.13 2.82 29.00
CA ASP A 971 -9.95 1.81 30.06
C ASP A 971 -8.70 2.04 30.94
N CYS A 972 -8.52 3.28 31.42
CA CYS A 972 -7.41 3.69 32.28
C CYS A 972 -7.88 3.94 33.74
N PRO A 973 -8.12 2.89 34.56
CA PRO A 973 -8.79 3.02 35.86
C PRO A 973 -7.98 3.80 36.91
N HIS A 974 -6.64 3.72 36.87
CA HIS A 974 -5.78 4.44 37.82
C HIS A 974 -5.84 5.96 37.62
N GLN A 975 -5.71 6.42 36.37
CA GLN A 975 -5.79 7.82 35.97
C GLN A 975 -7.20 8.36 36.19
N LEU A 976 -8.22 7.58 35.81
CA LEU A 976 -9.62 7.92 36.08
C LEU A 976 -9.87 8.19 37.56
N GLY A 977 -9.35 7.34 38.46
CA GLY A 977 -9.48 7.53 39.90
C GLY A 977 -8.90 8.86 40.41
N ALA A 978 -7.79 9.34 39.83
CA ALA A 978 -7.20 10.63 40.18
C ALA A 978 -8.08 11.81 39.73
N VAL A 979 -8.62 11.77 38.50
CA VAL A 979 -9.53 12.80 38.00
C VAL A 979 -10.85 12.82 38.78
N VAL A 980 -11.37 11.65 39.16
CA VAL A 980 -12.59 11.50 39.96
C VAL A 980 -12.44 12.12 41.35
N ARG A 981 -11.31 11.92 42.04
CA ARG A 981 -11.00 12.62 43.31
C ARG A 981 -10.96 14.14 43.12
N ALA A 982 -10.27 14.61 42.10
CA ALA A 982 -10.21 16.03 41.79
C ALA A 982 -11.61 16.62 41.47
N LEU A 983 -12.50 15.87 40.84
CA LEU A 983 -13.90 16.27 40.62
C LEU A 983 -14.73 16.25 41.92
N ALA A 984 -14.45 15.32 42.83
CA ALA A 984 -15.09 15.22 44.14
C ALA A 984 -14.71 16.40 45.05
N GLU A 985 -13.44 16.80 45.07
CA GLU A 985 -12.95 18.01 45.75
C GLU A 985 -13.73 19.26 45.29
N ASN A 986 -13.94 19.41 43.98
CA ASN A 986 -14.71 20.51 43.41
C ASN A 986 -16.19 20.53 43.87
N LEU A 987 -16.78 19.37 44.17
CA LEU A 987 -18.13 19.27 44.72
C LEU A 987 -18.19 19.61 46.22
N SER A 988 -17.12 19.37 46.97
CA SER A 988 -17.05 19.72 48.40
C SER A 988 -16.86 21.22 48.65
N GLU A 989 -16.19 21.94 47.76
CA GLU A 989 -15.93 23.40 47.88
C GLU A 989 -17.13 24.30 47.49
N GLY A 990 -18.36 23.77 47.56
CA GLY A 990 -19.60 24.51 47.24
C GLY A 990 -19.81 24.75 45.73
N GLY A 991 -19.45 23.78 44.88
CA GLY A 991 -19.35 23.91 43.43
C GLY A 991 -20.66 23.92 42.62
N ALA A 992 -20.56 24.45 41.39
CA ALA A 992 -21.59 24.45 40.36
C ALA A 992 -22.09 23.02 40.03
N PRO A 993 -23.35 22.84 39.60
CA PRO A 993 -23.88 21.52 39.26
C PRO A 993 -23.03 20.87 38.16
N LEU A 994 -22.61 19.62 38.39
CA LEU A 994 -21.92 18.83 37.37
C LEU A 994 -22.83 18.65 36.14
N PRO A 995 -22.35 18.96 34.93
CA PRO A 995 -23.07 18.67 33.69
C PRO A 995 -23.52 17.21 33.63
N ARG A 996 -24.83 17.00 33.44
CA ARG A 996 -25.44 15.67 33.27
C ARG A 996 -25.62 15.25 31.81
N ASP A 997 -25.33 16.16 30.90
CA ASP A 997 -25.44 15.99 29.47
C ASP A 997 -24.05 16.20 28.84
N PRO A 998 -23.52 15.22 28.07
CA PRO A 998 -22.24 15.36 27.36
C PRO A 998 -22.17 16.59 26.44
N HIS A 999 -23.30 17.05 25.88
CA HIS A 999 -23.34 18.20 24.98
C HIS A 999 -22.96 19.52 25.68
N LEU A 1000 -23.16 19.61 27.00
CA LEU A 1000 -22.78 20.78 27.79
C LEU A 1000 -21.27 20.91 27.99
N LEU A 1001 -20.50 19.86 27.68
CA LEU A 1001 -19.04 19.88 27.73
C LEU A 1001 -18.43 20.48 26.47
N VAL A 1002 -19.16 20.47 25.34
CA VAL A 1002 -18.60 20.82 24.02
C VAL A 1002 -18.12 22.27 23.98
N VAL A 1003 -18.97 23.23 24.37
CA VAL A 1003 -18.62 24.66 24.25
C VAL A 1003 -17.42 25.06 25.11
N PRO A 1004 -17.30 24.65 26.39
CA PRO A 1004 -16.12 24.96 27.19
C PRO A 1004 -14.87 24.20 26.72
N VAL A 1005 -15.01 22.93 26.32
CA VAL A 1005 -13.86 22.07 25.99
C VAL A 1005 -13.30 22.34 24.59
N GLU A 1006 -14.13 22.84 23.68
CA GLU A 1006 -13.75 23.21 22.30
C GLU A 1006 -13.61 24.74 22.11
N HIS A 1007 -13.50 25.51 23.20
CA HIS A 1007 -13.34 26.97 23.12
C HIS A 1007 -12.03 27.37 22.40
N GLY A 1008 -10.97 26.59 22.55
CA GLY A 1008 -9.68 26.82 21.88
C GLY A 1008 -9.67 26.37 20.42
N ALA A 1009 -9.20 27.22 19.52
CA ALA A 1009 -9.07 26.91 18.10
C ALA A 1009 -8.26 25.61 17.88
N GLY A 1010 -8.85 24.61 17.24
CA GLY A 1010 -8.23 23.31 16.94
C GLY A 1010 -8.52 22.19 17.95
N MET A 1011 -9.22 22.46 19.06
CA MET A 1011 -9.70 21.42 19.98
C MET A 1011 -10.94 20.72 19.40
N ARG A 1012 -10.91 19.38 19.27
CA ARG A 1012 -11.97 18.60 18.59
C ARG A 1012 -12.49 17.42 19.43
N PHE A 1013 -12.80 17.69 20.69
CA PHE A 1013 -13.24 16.68 21.67
C PHE A 1013 -14.41 15.83 21.16
N THR A 1014 -15.44 16.46 20.57
CA THR A 1014 -16.65 15.79 20.07
C THR A 1014 -16.33 14.78 18.98
N SER A 1015 -15.43 15.13 18.06
CA SER A 1015 -15.01 14.27 16.96
C SER A 1015 -14.23 13.06 17.46
N LEU A 1016 -13.27 13.28 18.36
CA LEU A 1016 -12.47 12.22 18.95
C LEU A 1016 -13.35 11.25 19.78
N PHE A 1017 -14.15 11.80 20.69
CA PHE A 1017 -14.98 11.01 21.59
C PHE A 1017 -16.07 10.22 20.85
N SER A 1018 -16.64 10.78 19.77
CA SER A 1018 -17.59 10.06 18.92
C SER A 1018 -16.93 8.94 18.10
N THR A 1019 -15.64 9.03 17.82
CA THR A 1019 -14.89 7.96 17.15
C THR A 1019 -14.63 6.79 18.11
N LEU A 1020 -14.23 7.10 19.36
CA LEU A 1020 -13.96 6.11 20.40
C LEU A 1020 -15.24 5.42 20.88
N VAL A 1021 -16.33 6.19 21.00
CA VAL A 1021 -17.63 5.69 21.46
C VAL A 1021 -18.72 6.13 20.47
N PRO A 1022 -18.95 5.39 19.37
CA PRO A 1022 -19.87 5.80 18.31
C PRO A 1022 -21.34 5.89 18.72
N ALA A 1023 -21.78 5.02 19.63
CA ALA A 1023 -23.15 4.98 20.10
C ALA A 1023 -23.41 6.07 21.16
N GLU A 1024 -24.38 6.94 20.89
CA GLU A 1024 -24.76 8.05 21.78
C GLU A 1024 -25.23 7.58 23.15
N GLN A 1025 -26.00 6.49 23.20
CA GLN A 1025 -26.47 5.90 24.45
C GLN A 1025 -25.31 5.44 25.33
N LYS A 1026 -24.21 4.95 24.73
CA LYS A 1026 -23.00 4.56 25.47
C LYS A 1026 -22.24 5.78 26.02
N ARG A 1027 -22.21 6.90 25.27
CA ARG A 1027 -21.59 8.15 25.73
C ARG A 1027 -22.30 8.72 26.96
N VAL A 1028 -23.64 8.72 26.95
CA VAL A 1028 -24.45 9.13 28.11
C VAL A 1028 -24.24 8.19 29.30
N ALA A 1029 -24.19 6.87 29.06
CA ALA A 1029 -23.93 5.88 30.11
C ALA A 1029 -22.53 6.05 30.76
N LEU A 1030 -21.50 6.37 29.98
CA LEU A 1030 -20.16 6.65 30.49
C LEU A 1030 -20.12 7.89 31.38
N LEU A 1031 -20.73 9.01 30.94
CA LEU A 1031 -20.83 10.21 31.78
C LEU A 1031 -21.55 9.90 33.10
N LYS A 1032 -22.66 9.17 33.04
CA LYS A 1032 -23.38 8.75 34.25
C LYS A 1032 -22.48 7.92 35.19
N GLY A 1033 -21.75 6.95 34.66
CA GLY A 1033 -20.82 6.14 35.45
C GLY A 1033 -19.71 6.96 36.12
N VAL A 1034 -19.15 7.95 35.43
CA VAL A 1034 -18.17 8.89 36.00
C VAL A 1034 -18.79 9.72 37.12
N LEU A 1035 -20.00 10.28 36.91
CA LEU A 1035 -20.69 11.08 37.92
C LEU A 1035 -21.05 10.27 39.16
N ASP A 1036 -21.48 9.01 38.99
CA ASP A 1036 -21.77 8.09 40.09
C ASP A 1036 -20.50 7.79 40.91
N ALA A 1037 -19.35 7.58 40.25
CA ALA A 1037 -18.06 7.38 40.89
C ALA A 1037 -17.60 8.63 41.67
N VAL A 1038 -17.76 9.82 41.10
CA VAL A 1038 -17.48 11.10 41.79
C VAL A 1038 -18.36 11.25 43.03
N GLY A 1039 -19.65 10.92 42.93
CA GLY A 1039 -20.57 10.97 44.08
C GLY A 1039 -20.16 10.02 45.22
N GLN A 1040 -19.72 8.81 44.88
CA GLN A 1040 -19.22 7.83 45.86
C GLN A 1040 -17.92 8.30 46.55
N VAL A 1041 -16.98 8.84 45.78
CA VAL A 1041 -15.72 9.37 46.31
C VAL A 1041 -15.97 10.61 47.17
N ALA A 1042 -16.78 11.56 46.73
CA ALA A 1042 -17.15 12.74 47.51
C ALA A 1042 -17.88 12.37 48.81
N ALA A 1043 -18.72 11.32 48.79
CA ALA A 1043 -19.36 10.81 50.00
C ALA A 1043 -18.33 10.21 50.98
N ARG A 1044 -17.34 9.45 50.49
CA ARG A 1044 -16.24 8.90 51.30
C ARG A 1044 -15.27 9.96 51.81
N GLU A 1045 -14.93 10.96 51.00
CA GLU A 1045 -14.01 12.04 51.36
C GLU A 1045 -14.65 13.03 52.33
N ARG A 1046 -15.98 13.26 52.25
CA ARG A 1046 -16.73 13.93 53.32
C ARG A 1046 -16.70 13.17 54.64
N MET A 1047 -16.47 11.85 54.61
CA MET A 1047 -16.26 11.02 55.80
C MET A 1047 -14.78 10.94 56.22
N ALA A 1048 -13.84 11.54 55.47
CA ALA A 1048 -12.39 11.43 55.70
C ALA A 1048 -11.68 12.79 55.59
N PRO A 1049 -11.92 13.74 56.53
CA PRO A 1049 -10.78 14.23 57.29
C PRO A 1049 -11.14 14.74 58.70
N ALA A 1050 -10.63 14.08 59.75
CA ALA A 1050 -10.33 14.77 61.02
C ALA A 1050 -9.41 13.96 61.96
N ALA A 1051 -9.42 12.63 61.96
CA ALA A 1051 -9.13 11.93 63.22
C ALA A 1051 -7.70 11.39 63.47
N PHE A 1052 -6.80 11.18 62.49
CA PHE A 1052 -5.73 10.19 62.74
C PHE A 1052 -4.26 10.64 62.89
N TRP A 1053 -3.82 11.87 62.59
CA TRP A 1053 -2.36 12.19 62.62
C TRP A 1053 -1.90 13.35 63.50
N THR A 1054 -2.72 13.80 64.44
CA THR A 1054 -2.23 14.62 65.58
C THR A 1054 -2.27 13.88 66.90
N TRP A 1055 -2.77 12.64 66.95
CA TRP A 1055 -3.08 11.94 68.19
C TRP A 1055 -2.43 10.56 68.22
N ASP A 1056 -1.23 10.46 68.83
CA ASP A 1056 -0.73 9.20 69.40
C ASP A 1056 -1.23 9.12 70.85
N PRO A 1057 -2.26 8.31 71.14
CA PRO A 1057 -2.85 8.26 72.47
C PRO A 1057 -2.08 7.36 73.44
N SER A 1058 -1.14 6.53 72.96
CA SER A 1058 -0.49 5.50 73.77
C SER A 1058 0.35 6.09 74.91
N GLY A 1059 1.15 7.13 74.63
CA GLY A 1059 1.94 7.85 75.63
C GLY A 1059 1.10 8.59 76.69
N PRO A 1060 0.13 9.45 76.29
CA PRO A 1060 -0.74 10.15 77.23
C PRO A 1060 -1.62 9.22 78.07
N ILE A 1061 -2.16 8.14 77.49
CA ILE A 1061 -2.97 7.14 78.21
C ILE A 1061 -2.10 6.33 79.18
N GLY A 1062 -0.86 6.01 78.79
CA GLY A 1062 0.17 5.41 79.66
C GLY A 1062 0.44 6.24 80.91
N ALA A 1063 0.72 7.52 80.73
CA ALA A 1063 0.99 8.45 81.82
C ALA A 1063 -0.25 8.67 82.73
N ALA A 1064 -1.44 8.77 82.15
CA ALA A 1064 -2.69 8.93 82.91
C ALA A 1064 -3.06 7.68 83.73
N SER A 1065 -2.76 6.49 83.22
CA SER A 1065 -3.02 5.21 83.91
C SER A 1065 -2.09 4.95 85.09
N ALA A 1066 -0.89 5.55 85.10
CA ALA A 1066 0.13 5.39 86.13
C ALA A 1066 0.03 6.41 87.30
N GLY A 1067 -0.91 7.36 87.22
CA GLY A 1067 -1.18 8.33 88.29
C GLY A 1067 -0.20 9.50 88.41
N ASP A 1068 0.63 9.76 87.38
CA ASP A 1068 1.60 10.85 87.42
C ASP A 1068 0.97 12.18 86.94
N ALA A 1069 0.75 13.10 87.87
CA ALA A 1069 -0.12 14.28 87.74
C ALA A 1069 0.42 15.43 86.86
N ALA A 1070 1.36 15.17 85.94
CA ALA A 1070 1.92 16.20 85.07
C ALA A 1070 1.28 16.30 83.67
N HIS A 1071 0.41 15.36 83.25
CA HIS A 1071 -0.25 15.40 81.92
C HIS A 1071 -1.73 14.94 81.93
N GLY A 1072 -2.42 15.07 83.06
CA GLY A 1072 -3.76 14.51 83.28
C GLY A 1072 -4.93 15.28 82.66
N ALA A 1073 -4.99 15.31 81.33
CA ALA A 1073 -6.23 15.37 80.56
C ALA A 1073 -5.93 14.77 79.18
N VAL A 1074 -6.08 13.45 79.02
CA VAL A 1074 -6.18 12.88 77.68
C VAL A 1074 -7.50 13.37 77.11
N SER A 1075 -7.41 14.50 76.41
CA SER A 1075 -8.52 15.03 75.63
C SER A 1075 -8.71 14.09 74.44
N PHE A 1076 -9.72 13.23 74.52
CA PHE A 1076 -10.27 12.47 73.38
C PHE A 1076 -11.10 13.37 72.44
N ILE A 1077 -11.07 14.70 72.64
CA ILE A 1077 -11.81 15.68 71.85
C ILE A 1077 -11.39 15.53 70.38
N GLY A 1078 -12.37 15.13 69.57
CA GLY A 1078 -12.20 14.69 68.18
C GLY A 1078 -12.77 13.30 67.91
N LEU A 1079 -12.71 12.37 68.88
CA LEU A 1079 -13.26 11.01 68.77
C LEU A 1079 -14.68 10.90 69.34
N ASP A 1080 -15.01 11.63 70.41
CA ASP A 1080 -16.37 11.63 70.99
C ASP A 1080 -17.39 12.41 70.16
N GLU A 1081 -16.93 13.28 69.27
CA GLU A 1081 -17.79 14.17 68.47
C GLU A 1081 -18.24 13.55 67.13
N GLN A 1082 -17.55 12.49 66.66
CA GLN A 1082 -17.97 11.69 65.51
C GLN A 1082 -18.62 10.39 66.00
N THR A 1083 -19.89 10.15 65.62
CA THR A 1083 -20.68 8.97 66.07
C THR A 1083 -20.03 7.63 65.73
N ASP A 1084 -19.23 7.57 64.66
CA ASP A 1084 -18.55 6.35 64.23
C ASP A 1084 -17.39 5.95 65.19
N TRP A 1085 -16.92 6.87 66.03
CA TRP A 1085 -15.75 6.69 66.90
C TRP A 1085 -16.07 6.74 68.41
N THR A 1086 -17.35 6.99 68.77
CA THR A 1086 -17.82 6.97 70.17
C THR A 1086 -17.57 5.64 70.88
N PRO A 1087 -17.82 4.47 70.24
CA PRO A 1087 -17.52 3.19 70.87
C PRO A 1087 -16.03 3.04 71.24
N LEU A 1088 -15.14 3.50 70.36
CA LEU A 1088 -13.70 3.50 70.61
C LEU A 1088 -13.30 4.45 71.76
N ALA A 1089 -13.87 5.66 71.80
CA ALA A 1089 -13.58 6.63 72.86
C ALA A 1089 -13.99 6.09 74.25
N GLU A 1090 -15.14 5.42 74.36
CA GLU A 1090 -15.60 4.81 75.61
C GLU A 1090 -14.69 3.64 76.04
N ALA A 1091 -14.28 2.79 75.10
CA ALA A 1091 -13.31 1.73 75.38
C ALA A 1091 -11.98 2.31 75.92
N LEU A 1092 -11.45 3.37 75.31
CA LEU A 1092 -10.20 4.01 75.77
C LEU A 1092 -10.33 4.72 77.13
N ARG A 1093 -11.51 5.27 77.49
CA ARG A 1093 -11.74 5.81 78.85
C ARG A 1093 -11.75 4.73 79.92
N ARG A 1094 -12.35 3.58 79.63
CA ARG A 1094 -12.32 2.40 80.52
C ARG A 1094 -10.89 1.91 80.71
N VAL A 1095 -10.08 1.95 79.66
CA VAL A 1095 -8.63 1.71 79.76
C VAL A 1095 -7.95 2.73 80.69
N VAL A 1096 -8.23 4.03 80.59
CA VAL A 1096 -7.66 5.03 81.52
C VAL A 1096 -8.09 4.78 82.99
N HIS A 1097 -9.30 4.26 83.23
CA HIS A 1097 -9.83 3.95 84.57
C HIS A 1097 -9.43 2.58 85.13
N GLY A 1098 -8.58 1.83 84.41
CA GLY A 1098 -7.98 0.59 84.91
C GLY A 1098 -8.54 -0.71 84.33
N GLU A 1099 -9.49 -0.66 83.40
CA GLU A 1099 -10.00 -1.86 82.72
C GLU A 1099 -8.96 -2.40 81.72
N ARG A 1100 -8.67 -3.70 81.76
CA ARG A 1100 -7.61 -4.33 80.92
C ARG A 1100 -8.08 -5.57 80.16
N ASP A 1101 -9.34 -5.98 80.30
CA ASP A 1101 -9.86 -7.11 79.54
C ASP A 1101 -10.16 -6.69 78.09
N GLU A 1102 -9.24 -7.05 77.18
CA GLU A 1102 -9.34 -6.71 75.76
C GLU A 1102 -10.62 -7.24 75.11
N ARG A 1103 -11.16 -8.38 75.55
CA ARG A 1103 -12.40 -8.93 74.95
C ARG A 1103 -13.61 -8.09 75.34
N GLU A 1104 -13.68 -7.68 76.60
CA GLU A 1104 -14.77 -6.85 77.11
C GLU A 1104 -14.70 -5.41 76.57
N LEU A 1105 -13.50 -4.91 76.33
CA LEU A 1105 -13.25 -3.59 75.73
C LEU A 1105 -13.43 -3.56 74.21
N ALA A 1106 -13.21 -4.70 73.53
CA ALA A 1106 -13.39 -4.84 72.08
C ALA A 1106 -14.84 -5.16 71.67
N THR A 1107 -15.74 -5.38 72.62
CA THR A 1107 -17.12 -5.81 72.33
C THR A 1107 -17.91 -4.68 71.68
N GLY A 1108 -18.41 -4.93 70.47
CA GLY A 1108 -19.20 -3.94 69.70
C GLY A 1108 -18.37 -2.98 68.84
N LEU A 1109 -17.03 -3.07 68.89
CA LEU A 1109 -16.11 -2.25 68.08
C LEU A 1109 -15.89 -2.86 66.69
N ASP A 1110 -15.70 -1.99 65.69
CA ASP A 1110 -15.29 -2.43 64.36
C ASP A 1110 -13.84 -2.95 64.37
N LYS A 1111 -13.33 -3.42 63.23
CA LYS A 1111 -11.98 -4.00 63.19
C LYS A 1111 -10.90 -2.96 63.52
N ILE A 1112 -11.06 -1.73 63.04
CA ILE A 1112 -10.06 -0.66 63.20
C ILE A 1112 -10.04 -0.22 64.67
N ASP A 1113 -11.20 -0.04 65.28
CA ASP A 1113 -11.32 0.36 66.68
C ASP A 1113 -10.77 -0.70 67.65
N ARG A 1114 -11.00 -1.99 67.36
CA ARG A 1114 -10.41 -3.08 68.14
C ARG A 1114 -8.89 -3.09 68.05
N ASP A 1115 -8.34 -2.87 66.87
CA ASP A 1115 -6.89 -2.82 66.67
C ASP A 1115 -6.28 -1.63 67.44
N ILE A 1116 -7.02 -0.50 67.57
CA ILE A 1116 -6.62 0.67 68.38
C ILE A 1116 -6.63 0.35 69.87
N VAL A 1117 -7.73 -0.20 70.40
CA VAL A 1117 -7.81 -0.58 71.84
C VAL A 1117 -6.74 -1.61 72.19
N GLY A 1118 -6.53 -2.62 71.34
CA GLY A 1118 -5.49 -3.63 71.55
C GLY A 1118 -4.08 -3.03 71.49
N ALA A 1119 -3.83 -2.04 70.63
CA ALA A 1119 -2.53 -1.35 70.59
C ALA A 1119 -2.28 -0.52 71.86
N VAL A 1120 -3.29 0.17 72.36
CA VAL A 1120 -3.19 0.95 73.62
C VAL A 1120 -2.97 0.03 74.81
N LEU A 1121 -3.69 -1.09 74.90
CA LEU A 1121 -3.51 -2.09 75.98
C LEU A 1121 -2.13 -2.76 75.95
N ARG A 1122 -1.53 -2.95 74.77
CA ARG A 1122 -0.16 -3.48 74.64
C ARG A 1122 0.92 -2.45 74.99
N GLY A 1123 0.60 -1.16 74.90
CA GLY A 1123 1.48 -0.04 75.23
C GLY A 1123 1.44 0.39 76.70
N LEU A 1124 0.44 -0.06 77.44
CA LEU A 1124 0.29 0.05 78.89
C LEU A 1124 0.96 -1.13 79.60
#